data_AF-H1Y703-F1
#
_entry.id   AF-H1Y703-F1
#
_cell.length_a   1.000
_cell.length_b   1.000
_cell.length_c   1.000
_cell.angle_alpha   90.00
_cell.angle_beta   90.00
_cell.angle_gamma   90.00
#
_symmetry.space_group_name_H-M   'P 1'
#
loop_
_entity.id
_entity.type
_entity.pdbx_description
1 polymer ?
#
loop_
_entity_poly.entity_id
_entity_poly.type
_entity_poly.pdbx_seq_one_letter_code
_entity_poly.pdbx_strand_id
1 'polypeptide(L)'
;MKLRFTLPIIWLLVLILQIAIGNRLMAQAPRQRSNAAPEVVMTEHPLKKDAIFKADSVIGYHINLQSSYKTSQKGTLSYLISTPRGKLINQKIISVNLDANATKTVYVEIPAQKTGFYKVDFMLNLPDYDDTVRRVFGVDIYTIKSNHLKPADFSQFWRSAKAQLAQVPPAFKVTEQPDRAQRDYKVYLVEMKSLGNITVRGWMTIPKNKKLNEKLPVYMVLPGYGANLDPIPGVPNFACIALNVRGLGNSRDVVNPSKEDFITYNIHDKNKYILRGAIMDCERMLDFISGNADLDAKSIFVTGGSMGGYLSLVLAGLDNRVAMVAADNPTFSDFRWTVGYGTFPMSAILNFAKLKRLNAEQVLTTLDYFDLKNFMPTVKANVLMAIGLLDNFAPPNTELVAYNSISSTKKLFIYSNLGHEIDQSLGSFKAAWLYNGFHMFNRVTALGQNEPTEALADTATDDDNSTRDNSLRPIGMVGHPGAKNAEFSSKSAIYYNIDLKNNFDKLQKGMLSCEIMTVDNQFISLTSVAVKLAPKALSQIRINLPSQSAGKYKANFILRTGDYTDTLRRIFRVDAAAPARQAEQRSPDENETVSLTELPGNKEAIFKSSGNIFYNLDLKNHFNTRQQGKVSCEVSSMDGKSLSTSSFDVDLAGKASKQVHINLPAQLPGFYKVNFMINVNDYDDTVRRVFGVDIYNINSKHPKPADFDEFWATAKKELSGIEPRFRMIEKPELSKDGDHVFLIEMQSIGNLTVRGWMTLPKDRRRNQKLPVYIALPGYGANLKPIHDMFDFAALALNVRGLGNSNDVLKVGREEFLTKDITNRDKYILRGAIMDCVRMMDFVYSRPECDATSIFVNGGSMGGYLSLVLASLDSRVTICSAGNPAFSDWREMVGRNEFPMGSIQNYARQNDEDFNKILNNLDYFDLKNFVDAIKCKSVVGIGLLDVLAPPNTELPAYNNIKGKKKIFIFPNLGHQVGDDFGNFSFKMVNDNFGLF
;
A
#
# COMPACT_ATOMS: atom_id res chain seq x y z
N MET A 1 -29.41 1.71 51.81
CA MET A 1 -30.70 2.07 51.18
C MET A 1 -30.41 3.11 50.10
N LYS A 2 -30.98 2.85 48.91
CA LYS A 2 -31.13 3.64 47.65
C LYS A 2 -31.06 5.18 47.80
N LEU A 3 -30.67 6.01 46.82
CA LEU A 3 -30.87 5.96 45.35
C LEU A 3 -29.82 6.84 44.62
N ARG A 4 -29.30 6.33 43.49
CA ARG A 4 -28.63 7.05 42.40
C ARG A 4 -29.67 7.55 41.39
N PHE A 5 -29.51 8.72 40.78
CA PHE A 5 -29.88 8.98 39.36
C PHE A 5 -29.09 10.16 38.76
N THR A 6 -28.20 9.80 37.83
CA THR A 6 -27.87 10.37 36.51
C THR A 6 -28.04 11.88 36.23
N LEU A 7 -26.91 12.54 35.90
CA LEU A 7 -26.86 13.62 34.89
C LEU A 7 -25.49 13.68 34.15
N PRO A 8 -25.18 12.75 33.23
CA PRO A 8 -24.09 12.89 32.25
C PRO A 8 -24.64 12.95 30.80
N ILE A 9 -25.66 13.78 30.54
CA ILE A 9 -26.27 13.88 29.20
C ILE A 9 -26.04 15.25 28.54
N ILE A 10 -25.67 16.29 29.30
CA ILE A 10 -25.57 17.65 28.76
C ILE A 10 -24.19 17.95 28.12
N TRP A 11 -23.12 17.31 28.56
CA TRP A 11 -21.78 17.53 27.97
C TRP A 11 -21.50 16.71 26.70
N LEU A 12 -22.18 15.56 26.53
CA LEU A 12 -22.13 14.79 25.29
C LEU A 12 -22.87 15.52 24.15
N LEU A 13 -23.92 16.30 24.47
CA LEU A 13 -24.69 17.08 23.50
C LEU A 13 -23.91 18.28 22.93
N VAL A 14 -22.97 18.87 23.67
CA VAL A 14 -22.18 20.02 23.20
C VAL A 14 -20.99 19.58 22.32
N LEU A 15 -20.41 18.40 22.59
CA LEU A 15 -19.38 17.80 21.72
C LEU A 15 -19.99 17.24 20.42
N ILE A 16 -21.20 16.67 20.49
CA ILE A 16 -21.96 16.26 19.30
C ILE A 16 -22.43 17.48 18.48
N LEU A 17 -22.67 18.65 19.07
CA LEU A 17 -23.04 19.85 18.31
C LEU A 17 -21.87 20.45 17.51
N GLN A 18 -20.63 20.40 18.02
CA GLN A 18 -19.47 20.91 17.25
C GLN A 18 -19.01 19.94 16.15
N ILE A 19 -19.18 18.63 16.36
CA ILE A 19 -18.97 17.61 15.31
C ILE A 19 -20.13 17.64 14.28
N ALA A 20 -21.35 18.00 14.68
CA ALA A 20 -22.51 18.10 13.79
C ALA A 20 -22.63 19.44 13.03
N ILE A 21 -22.02 20.53 13.49
CA ILE A 21 -21.98 21.80 12.75
C ILE A 21 -20.84 21.81 11.71
N GLY A 22 -19.69 21.17 12.01
CA GLY A 22 -18.62 20.95 11.03
C GLY A 22 -19.02 20.02 9.88
N ASN A 23 -19.78 18.96 10.18
CA ASN A 23 -20.32 18.04 9.17
C ASN A 23 -21.62 18.51 8.48
N ARG A 24 -22.13 19.72 8.78
CA ARG A 24 -23.30 20.31 8.10
C ARG A 24 -22.95 21.39 7.07
N LEU A 25 -21.69 21.78 6.93
CA LEU A 25 -21.28 22.80 5.95
C LEU A 25 -20.30 22.30 4.86
N MET A 26 -19.80 21.07 4.94
CA MET A 26 -18.99 20.47 3.88
C MET A 26 -19.45 19.02 3.66
N ALA A 27 -19.69 18.67 2.40
CA ALA A 27 -20.30 17.42 1.91
C ALA A 27 -21.80 17.23 2.21
N GLN A 28 -22.64 18.08 1.62
CA GLN A 28 -23.88 17.55 1.07
C GLN A 28 -23.52 16.69 -0.16
N ALA A 29 -23.24 15.40 0.04
CA ALA A 29 -23.66 14.45 -0.98
C ALA A 29 -25.19 14.58 -1.09
N PRO A 30 -25.79 14.63 -2.30
CA PRO A 30 -27.22 14.83 -2.43
C PRO A 30 -27.92 13.76 -1.61
N ARG A 31 -28.62 14.19 -0.55
CA ARG A 31 -29.62 13.35 0.11
C ARG A 31 -30.42 12.70 -1.01
N GLN A 32 -30.57 11.38 -0.98
CA GLN A 32 -31.60 10.69 -1.78
C GLN A 32 -32.96 11.30 -1.36
N ARG A 33 -33.32 12.38 -2.05
CA ARG A 33 -34.66 12.94 -2.13
C ARG A 33 -35.45 11.83 -2.80
N SER A 34 -36.29 11.17 -2.02
CA SER A 34 -37.50 10.60 -2.59
C SER A 34 -38.21 11.76 -3.29
N ASN A 35 -38.19 11.72 -4.63
CA ASN A 35 -38.52 12.80 -5.58
C ASN A 35 -37.42 13.88 -5.75
N ALA A 36 -36.19 13.49 -6.10
CA ALA A 36 -35.22 14.45 -6.64
C ALA A 36 -35.72 14.97 -8.00
N ALA A 37 -35.70 16.29 -8.19
CA ALA A 37 -35.85 16.88 -9.51
C ALA A 37 -34.76 16.30 -10.43
N PRO A 38 -35.02 16.10 -11.73
CA PRO A 38 -33.97 15.73 -12.67
C PRO A 38 -32.79 16.71 -12.59
N GLU A 39 -31.56 16.22 -12.75
CA GLU A 39 -30.32 17.00 -12.66
C GLU A 39 -29.36 16.65 -13.80
N VAL A 40 -28.32 17.47 -13.99
CA VAL A 40 -27.17 17.15 -14.84
C VAL A 40 -25.93 17.11 -13.98
N VAL A 41 -25.21 15.98 -13.96
CA VAL A 41 -23.90 15.89 -13.30
C VAL A 41 -22.81 16.31 -14.27
N MET A 42 -22.07 17.36 -13.93
CA MET A 42 -20.91 17.83 -14.69
C MET A 42 -19.62 17.34 -14.00
N THR A 43 -18.80 16.56 -14.72
CA THR A 43 -17.49 16.09 -14.24
C THR A 43 -16.42 16.44 -15.27
N GLU A 44 -15.36 17.07 -14.82
CA GLU A 44 -14.25 17.54 -15.64
C GLU A 44 -12.99 16.69 -15.44
N HIS A 45 -12.30 16.41 -16.55
CA HIS A 45 -11.06 15.67 -16.56
C HIS A 45 -10.01 16.45 -17.35
N PRO A 46 -9.00 17.06 -16.70
CA PRO A 46 -7.89 17.69 -17.40
C PRO A 46 -7.10 16.62 -18.19
N LEU A 47 -6.54 17.00 -19.35
CA LEU A 47 -5.66 16.11 -20.13
C LEU A 47 -4.41 15.67 -19.35
N LYS A 48 -4.01 16.44 -18.33
CA LYS A 48 -2.97 16.10 -17.36
C LYS A 48 -3.63 15.92 -16.00
N LYS A 49 -3.45 14.75 -15.37
CA LYS A 49 -4.13 14.38 -14.12
C LYS A 49 -3.93 15.41 -12.98
N ASP A 50 -2.75 16.00 -12.91
CA ASP A 50 -2.36 17.03 -11.94
C ASP A 50 -2.77 18.46 -12.35
N ALA A 51 -3.39 18.63 -13.53
CA ALA A 51 -3.73 19.90 -14.15
C ALA A 51 -2.52 20.84 -14.33
N ILE A 52 -1.32 20.29 -14.53
CA ILE A 52 -0.09 21.06 -14.79
C ILE A 52 0.33 20.90 -16.25
N PHE A 53 0.51 22.04 -16.92
CA PHE A 53 0.77 22.13 -18.36
C PHE A 53 2.07 22.89 -18.64
N LYS A 54 2.61 22.73 -19.85
CA LYS A 54 3.71 23.56 -20.37
C LYS A 54 3.18 24.76 -21.13
N ALA A 55 3.92 25.87 -21.16
CA ALA A 55 3.46 27.09 -21.84
C ALA A 55 3.16 26.90 -23.34
N ASP A 56 3.83 25.96 -24.02
CA ASP A 56 3.65 25.64 -25.43
C ASP A 56 2.65 24.50 -25.69
N SER A 57 2.10 23.89 -24.64
CA SER A 57 1.19 22.75 -24.74
C SER A 57 -0.28 23.17 -24.82
N VAL A 58 -1.08 22.32 -25.46
CA VAL A 58 -2.54 22.45 -25.46
C VAL A 58 -3.07 22.21 -24.04
N ILE A 59 -3.81 23.17 -23.50
CA ILE A 59 -4.50 23.03 -22.22
C ILE A 59 -5.91 22.51 -22.52
N GLY A 60 -6.15 21.23 -22.24
CA GLY A 60 -7.39 20.56 -22.61
C GLY A 60 -8.13 19.97 -21.42
N TYR A 61 -9.46 19.96 -21.51
CA TYR A 61 -10.36 19.31 -20.57
C TYR A 61 -11.42 18.49 -21.31
N HIS A 62 -11.73 17.30 -20.79
CA HIS A 62 -12.95 16.57 -21.12
C HIS A 62 -14.01 16.86 -20.07
N ILE A 63 -15.12 17.48 -20.50
CA ILE A 63 -16.27 17.78 -19.63
C ILE A 63 -17.36 16.76 -19.91
N ASN A 64 -17.56 15.84 -18.97
CA ASN A 64 -18.59 14.82 -19.00
C ASN A 64 -19.87 15.38 -18.38
N LEU A 65 -20.95 15.38 -19.17
CA LEU A 65 -22.28 15.83 -18.78
C LEU A 65 -23.20 14.61 -18.75
N GLN A 66 -23.75 14.29 -17.59
CA GLN A 66 -24.69 13.18 -17.42
C GLN A 66 -26.06 13.70 -17.02
N SER A 67 -27.05 13.61 -17.91
CA SER A 67 -28.41 14.07 -17.68
C SER A 67 -29.29 12.97 -17.08
N SER A 68 -30.12 13.33 -16.11
CA SER A 68 -31.26 12.51 -15.67
C SER A 68 -32.62 13.06 -16.12
N TYR A 69 -32.63 14.06 -17.02
CA TYR A 69 -33.87 14.62 -17.58
C TYR A 69 -34.48 13.68 -18.62
N LYS A 70 -35.82 13.58 -18.63
CA LYS A 70 -36.57 12.77 -19.61
C LYS A 70 -36.80 13.49 -20.95
N THR A 71 -36.41 14.76 -21.04
CA THR A 71 -36.50 15.60 -22.24
C THR A 71 -35.10 16.04 -22.66
N SER A 72 -34.87 16.17 -23.96
CA SER A 72 -33.62 16.75 -24.48
C SER A 72 -33.56 18.25 -24.16
N GLN A 73 -32.39 18.72 -23.78
CA GLN A 73 -32.14 20.13 -23.47
C GLN A 73 -31.06 20.70 -24.39
N LYS A 74 -31.35 21.87 -24.97
CA LYS A 74 -30.42 22.64 -25.80
C LYS A 74 -30.02 23.90 -25.06
N GLY A 75 -28.73 24.05 -24.82
CA GLY A 75 -28.18 25.21 -24.14
C GLY A 75 -26.71 25.39 -24.45
N THR A 76 -25.94 25.86 -23.47
CA THR A 76 -24.53 26.20 -23.66
C THR A 76 -23.68 25.66 -22.53
N LEU A 77 -22.49 25.19 -22.88
CA LEU A 77 -21.37 25.05 -21.95
C LEU A 77 -20.41 26.18 -22.27
N SER A 78 -20.11 27.01 -21.28
CA SER A 78 -19.12 28.06 -21.39
C SER A 78 -17.97 27.81 -20.44
N TYR A 79 -16.80 28.33 -20.77
CA TYR A 79 -15.69 28.41 -19.83
C TYR A 79 -15.21 29.85 -19.68
N LEU A 80 -14.81 30.20 -18.46
CA LEU A 80 -14.24 31.48 -18.08
C LEU A 80 -12.85 31.25 -17.51
N ILE A 81 -11.83 31.85 -18.09
CA ILE A 81 -10.46 31.80 -17.58
C ILE A 81 -10.14 33.12 -16.92
N SER A 82 -9.70 33.09 -15.67
CA SER A 82 -9.25 34.27 -14.96
C SER A 82 -7.91 34.04 -14.27
N THR A 83 -7.18 35.13 -14.05
CA THR A 83 -6.02 35.12 -13.15
C THR A 83 -6.46 34.74 -11.73
N PRO A 84 -5.54 34.38 -10.82
CA PRO A 84 -5.89 34.04 -9.45
C PRO A 84 -6.66 35.17 -8.72
N ARG A 85 -6.42 36.43 -9.10
CA ARG A 85 -7.11 37.63 -8.59
C ARG A 85 -8.40 38.00 -9.34
N GLY A 86 -8.93 37.09 -10.17
CA GLY A 86 -10.23 37.28 -10.84
C GLY A 86 -10.21 38.15 -12.09
N LYS A 87 -9.05 38.65 -12.54
CA LYS A 87 -8.97 39.33 -13.85
C LYS A 87 -9.26 38.34 -14.98
N LEU A 88 -10.32 38.60 -15.75
CA LEU A 88 -10.69 37.81 -16.92
C LEU A 88 -9.58 37.81 -17.98
N ILE A 89 -9.27 36.63 -18.51
CA ILE A 89 -8.28 36.39 -19.57
C ILE A 89 -8.96 35.96 -20.85
N ASN A 90 -9.86 34.97 -20.77
CA ASN A 90 -10.54 34.42 -21.93
C ASN A 90 -11.90 33.85 -21.52
N GLN A 91 -12.83 33.82 -22.47
CA GLN A 91 -14.10 33.15 -22.33
C GLN A 91 -14.52 32.54 -23.67
N LYS A 92 -15.20 31.39 -23.64
CA LYS A 92 -15.77 30.78 -24.83
C LYS A 92 -17.10 30.14 -24.50
N ILE A 93 -18.02 30.20 -25.44
CA ILE A 93 -19.34 29.58 -25.37
C ILE A 93 -19.38 28.46 -26.41
N ILE A 94 -19.83 27.28 -25.99
CA ILE A 94 -19.96 26.08 -26.81
C ILE A 94 -21.43 25.65 -26.75
N SER A 95 -22.08 25.53 -27.90
CA SER A 95 -23.45 25.02 -27.97
C SER A 95 -23.48 23.55 -27.57
N VAL A 96 -24.39 23.19 -26.66
CA VAL A 96 -24.56 21.81 -26.20
C VAL A 96 -26.02 21.39 -26.40
N ASN A 97 -26.19 20.31 -27.16
CA ASN A 97 -27.43 19.52 -27.16
C ASN A 97 -27.21 18.27 -26.29
N LEU A 98 -28.01 18.10 -25.24
CA LEU A 98 -27.94 16.98 -24.31
C LEU A 98 -29.27 16.22 -24.36
N ASP A 99 -29.24 14.99 -24.85
CA ASP A 99 -30.45 14.19 -25.04
C ASP A 99 -31.00 13.65 -23.71
N ALA A 100 -32.27 13.23 -23.73
CA ALA A 100 -32.94 12.65 -22.57
C ALA A 100 -32.16 11.45 -22.01
N ASN A 101 -31.88 11.47 -20.70
CA ASN A 101 -31.10 10.46 -19.97
C ASN A 101 -29.73 10.12 -20.59
N ALA A 102 -29.14 11.05 -21.35
CA ALA A 102 -27.88 10.80 -22.06
C ALA A 102 -26.65 11.25 -21.27
N THR A 103 -25.51 10.68 -21.64
CA THR A 103 -24.18 11.18 -21.27
C THR A 103 -23.51 11.78 -22.49
N LYS A 104 -22.88 12.95 -22.35
CA LYS A 104 -22.15 13.62 -23.43
C LYS A 104 -20.82 14.14 -22.92
N THR A 105 -19.76 13.88 -23.67
CA THR A 105 -18.44 14.45 -23.41
C THR A 105 -18.22 15.65 -24.32
N VAL A 106 -17.84 16.79 -23.77
CA VAL A 106 -17.44 17.99 -24.51
C VAL A 106 -15.96 18.22 -24.28
N TYR A 107 -15.17 18.24 -25.36
CA TYR A 107 -13.76 18.63 -25.27
C TYR A 107 -13.65 20.15 -25.28
N VAL A 108 -12.97 20.68 -24.27
CA VAL A 108 -12.68 22.10 -24.11
C VAL A 108 -11.19 22.31 -24.31
N GLU A 109 -10.85 23.12 -25.31
CA GLU A 109 -9.49 23.58 -25.54
C GLU A 109 -9.33 25.03 -25.08
N ILE A 110 -8.31 25.22 -24.25
CA ILE A 110 -7.87 26.48 -23.70
C ILE A 110 -6.59 26.89 -24.43
N PRO A 111 -6.51 28.12 -24.97
CA PRO A 111 -5.29 28.63 -25.58
C PRO A 111 -4.12 28.60 -24.59
N ALA A 112 -2.91 28.40 -25.12
CA ALA A 112 -1.66 28.48 -24.38
C ALA A 112 -1.61 29.69 -23.44
N GLN A 113 -1.13 29.47 -22.21
CA GLN A 113 -1.01 30.51 -21.20
C GLN A 113 0.44 30.75 -20.82
N LYS A 114 0.74 31.93 -20.27
CA LYS A 114 2.06 32.21 -19.69
C LYS A 114 2.21 31.46 -18.37
N THR A 115 3.45 31.33 -17.90
CA THR A 115 3.78 30.79 -16.57
C THR A 115 2.89 31.36 -15.47
N GLY A 116 2.31 30.50 -14.66
CA GLY A 116 1.46 30.87 -13.53
C GLY A 116 0.29 29.92 -13.31
N PHE A 117 -0.59 30.28 -12.37
CA PHE A 117 -1.83 29.57 -12.10
C PHE A 117 -3.04 30.37 -12.61
N TYR A 118 -4.08 29.66 -13.03
CA TYR A 118 -5.30 30.25 -13.58
C TYR A 118 -6.52 29.53 -13.03
N LYS A 119 -7.60 30.29 -12.81
CA LYS A 119 -8.92 29.77 -12.50
C LYS A 119 -9.66 29.50 -13.81
N VAL A 120 -10.35 28.37 -13.88
CA VAL A 120 -11.26 28.04 -14.97
C VAL A 120 -12.63 27.67 -14.40
N ASP A 121 -13.65 28.44 -14.75
CA ASP A 121 -15.04 28.17 -14.38
C ASP A 121 -15.76 27.60 -15.60
N PHE A 122 -16.22 26.35 -15.51
CA PHE A 122 -17.08 25.71 -16.50
C PHE A 122 -18.54 25.95 -16.11
N MET A 123 -19.29 26.65 -16.94
CA MET A 123 -20.68 27.04 -16.66
C MET A 123 -21.60 26.38 -17.69
N LEU A 124 -22.45 25.46 -17.23
CA LEU A 124 -23.50 24.85 -18.02
C LEU A 124 -24.79 25.64 -17.83
N ASN A 125 -25.41 26.08 -18.92
CA ASN A 125 -26.70 26.76 -18.91
C ASN A 125 -27.65 26.05 -19.88
N LEU A 126 -28.60 25.31 -19.35
CA LEU A 126 -29.70 24.65 -20.05
C LEU A 126 -31.04 25.31 -19.65
N PRO A 127 -32.13 25.10 -20.40
CA PRO A 127 -33.43 25.70 -20.08
C PRO A 127 -33.94 25.37 -18.67
N ASP A 128 -33.70 24.14 -18.20
CA ASP A 128 -34.20 23.64 -16.92
C ASP A 128 -33.08 23.36 -15.89
N TYR A 129 -31.82 23.68 -16.21
CA TYR A 129 -30.66 23.38 -15.36
C TYR A 129 -29.47 24.32 -15.63
N ASP A 130 -28.90 24.91 -14.58
CA ASP A 130 -27.61 25.60 -14.63
C ASP A 130 -26.67 25.11 -13.51
N ASP A 131 -25.37 25.07 -13.80
CA ASP A 131 -24.34 24.73 -12.82
C ASP A 131 -22.99 25.34 -13.20
N THR A 132 -22.13 25.55 -12.21
CA THR A 132 -20.77 26.06 -12.38
C THR A 132 -19.75 25.23 -11.60
N VAL A 133 -18.85 24.56 -12.33
CA VAL A 133 -17.72 23.83 -11.78
C VAL A 133 -16.46 24.68 -11.89
N ARG A 134 -15.77 24.90 -10.77
CA ARG A 134 -14.57 25.75 -10.70
C ARG A 134 -13.32 24.91 -10.53
N ARG A 135 -12.31 25.13 -11.36
CA ARG A 135 -11.00 24.46 -11.30
C ARG A 135 -9.85 25.44 -11.37
N VAL A 136 -8.67 24.95 -11.05
CA VAL A 136 -7.40 25.67 -11.18
C VAL A 136 -6.43 24.79 -11.96
N PHE A 137 -5.66 25.40 -12.86
CA PHE A 137 -4.55 24.74 -13.55
C PHE A 137 -3.28 25.58 -13.46
N GLY A 138 -2.14 24.91 -13.57
CA GLY A 138 -0.82 25.53 -13.53
C GLY A 138 -0.10 25.42 -14.87
N VAL A 139 0.74 26.41 -15.17
CA VAL A 139 1.60 26.44 -16.36
C VAL A 139 3.03 26.77 -15.97
N ASP A 140 3.98 25.93 -16.40
CA ASP A 140 5.42 26.04 -16.12
C ASP A 140 5.75 26.32 -14.64
N ILE A 141 5.01 25.68 -13.74
CA ILE A 141 4.95 26.04 -12.31
C ILE A 141 6.30 25.98 -11.59
N TYR A 142 7.24 25.15 -12.07
CA TYR A 142 8.58 25.00 -11.49
C TYR A 142 9.52 26.17 -11.78
N THR A 143 9.08 27.12 -12.61
CA THR A 143 9.83 28.35 -12.92
C THR A 143 9.31 29.56 -12.15
N ILE A 144 8.20 29.42 -11.41
CA ILE A 144 7.60 30.49 -10.60
C ILE A 144 8.58 30.93 -9.51
N LYS A 145 8.79 32.24 -9.43
CA LYS A 145 9.62 32.91 -8.41
C LYS A 145 8.93 34.18 -7.92
N SER A 146 9.21 34.57 -6.69
CA SER A 146 8.72 35.84 -6.15
C SER A 146 9.57 37.00 -6.68
N ASN A 147 8.93 38.13 -6.94
CA ASN A 147 9.59 39.39 -7.27
C ASN A 147 9.94 40.23 -6.04
N HIS A 148 9.59 39.77 -4.83
CA HIS A 148 9.84 40.47 -3.58
C HIS A 148 11.14 39.98 -2.94
N LEU A 149 12.04 40.91 -2.63
CA LEU A 149 13.36 40.60 -2.08
C LEU A 149 13.28 40.19 -0.60
N LYS A 150 14.20 39.30 -0.20
CA LYS A 150 14.44 38.97 1.20
C LYS A 150 15.03 40.20 1.94
N PRO A 151 14.61 40.53 3.18
CA PRO A 151 15.22 41.61 3.94
C PRO A 151 16.74 41.45 4.08
N ALA A 152 17.49 42.55 3.96
CA ALA A 152 18.96 42.51 3.98
C ALA A 152 19.52 41.97 5.30
N ASP A 153 18.88 42.29 6.43
CA ASP A 153 19.25 41.84 7.78
C ASP A 153 18.54 40.52 8.19
N PHE A 154 17.83 39.83 7.29
CA PHE A 154 17.03 38.63 7.62
C PHE A 154 17.84 37.56 8.37
N SER A 155 19.03 37.21 7.86
CA SER A 155 19.89 36.21 8.50
C SER A 155 20.48 36.69 9.84
N GLN A 156 20.68 38.00 10.02
CA GLN A 156 21.12 38.56 11.30
C GLN A 156 19.98 38.54 12.32
N PHE A 157 18.75 38.86 11.90
CA PHE A 157 17.56 38.84 12.74
C PHE A 157 17.32 37.46 13.35
N TRP A 158 17.34 36.39 12.55
CA TRP A 158 17.11 35.03 13.05
C TRP A 158 18.29 34.48 13.87
N ARG A 159 19.54 34.80 13.51
CA ARG A 159 20.71 34.49 14.37
C ARG A 159 20.60 35.15 15.75
N SER A 160 20.16 36.41 15.79
CA SER A 160 19.95 37.13 17.04
C SER A 160 18.83 36.51 17.87
N ALA A 161 17.74 36.04 17.23
CA ALA A 161 16.67 35.31 17.92
C ALA A 161 17.17 33.99 18.54
N LYS A 162 17.95 33.18 17.81
CA LYS A 162 18.57 31.95 18.34
C LYS A 162 19.54 32.26 19.49
N ALA A 163 20.35 33.32 19.37
CA ALA A 163 21.25 33.75 20.44
C ALA A 163 20.49 34.15 21.71
N GLN A 164 19.38 34.90 21.57
CA GLN A 164 18.51 35.26 22.70
C GLN A 164 17.83 34.02 23.31
N LEU A 165 17.39 33.07 22.48
CA LEU A 165 16.84 31.81 22.97
C LEU A 165 17.87 31.05 23.81
N ALA A 166 19.12 30.95 23.34
CA ALA A 166 20.21 30.26 24.05
C ALA A 166 20.51 30.84 25.44
N GLN A 167 20.24 32.14 25.67
CA GLN A 167 20.40 32.76 26.99
C GLN A 167 19.28 32.41 27.98
N VAL A 168 18.16 31.84 27.51
CA VAL A 168 17.07 31.39 28.39
C VAL A 168 17.34 29.94 28.81
N PRO A 169 17.52 29.66 30.12
CA PRO A 169 17.66 28.29 30.61
C PRO A 169 16.42 27.45 30.22
N PRO A 170 16.58 26.28 29.58
CA PRO A 170 15.45 25.52 29.04
C PRO A 170 14.47 25.01 30.09
N ALA A 171 14.95 24.73 31.32
CA ALA A 171 14.17 24.13 32.40
C ALA A 171 13.28 22.96 31.92
N PHE A 172 13.87 22.04 31.15
CA PHE A 172 13.15 20.88 30.62
C PHE A 172 12.59 20.02 31.75
N LYS A 173 11.28 19.74 31.70
CA LYS A 173 10.60 18.87 32.64
C LYS A 173 9.74 17.87 31.87
N VAL A 174 9.95 16.58 32.12
CA VAL A 174 9.20 15.48 31.50
C VAL A 174 8.42 14.76 32.58
N THR A 175 7.10 14.70 32.44
CA THR A 175 6.21 14.10 33.44
C THR A 175 5.38 13.01 32.77
N GLU A 176 5.49 11.76 33.21
CA GLU A 176 4.64 10.66 32.71
C GLU A 176 3.16 10.94 32.99
N GLN A 177 2.29 10.51 32.08
CA GLN A 177 0.84 10.68 32.15
C GLN A 177 0.15 9.31 32.05
N PRO A 178 0.13 8.51 33.14
CA PRO A 178 -0.38 7.14 33.12
C PRO A 178 -1.84 7.04 32.66
N ASP A 179 -2.67 8.01 33.05
CA ASP A 179 -4.11 8.05 32.69
C ASP A 179 -4.35 8.26 31.20
N ARG A 180 -3.31 8.65 30.45
CA ARG A 180 -3.34 8.82 28.99
C ARG A 180 -2.57 7.72 28.26
N ALA A 181 -1.97 6.77 28.99
CA ALA A 181 -1.25 5.67 28.39
C ALA A 181 -2.18 4.78 27.56
N GLN A 182 -1.68 4.29 26.44
CA GLN A 182 -2.39 3.33 25.59
C GLN A 182 -1.75 1.94 25.73
N ARG A 183 -2.32 0.94 25.05
CA ARG A 183 -1.84 -0.45 25.12
C ARG A 183 -0.33 -0.54 24.89
N ASP A 184 0.18 0.11 23.84
CA ASP A 184 1.55 -0.11 23.34
C ASP A 184 2.51 1.07 23.59
N TYR A 185 2.01 2.18 24.14
CA TYR A 185 2.80 3.42 24.29
C TYR A 185 2.61 4.08 25.65
N LYS A 186 3.68 4.68 26.17
CA LYS A 186 3.67 5.62 27.30
C LYS A 186 3.49 7.04 26.79
N VAL A 187 2.83 7.88 27.58
CA VAL A 187 2.60 9.30 27.27
C VAL A 187 3.26 10.16 28.33
N TYR A 188 3.91 11.23 27.89
CA TYR A 188 4.58 12.21 28.75
C TYR A 188 4.17 13.62 28.36
N LEU A 189 4.02 14.50 29.35
CA LEU A 189 3.98 15.94 29.18
C LEU A 189 5.42 16.47 29.22
N VAL A 190 5.81 17.22 28.20
CA VAL A 190 7.10 17.92 28.13
C VAL A 190 6.84 19.41 28.34
N GLU A 191 7.45 20.01 29.36
CA GLU A 191 7.40 21.45 29.65
C GLU A 191 8.79 22.06 29.49
N MET A 192 8.87 23.26 28.89
CA MET A 192 10.14 23.96 28.66
C MET A 192 9.96 25.49 28.65
N LYS A 193 11.01 26.22 29.00
CA LYS A 193 11.11 27.68 28.88
C LYS A 193 11.69 28.07 27.53
N SER A 194 10.99 28.95 26.83
CA SER A 194 11.34 29.42 25.49
C SER A 194 11.59 30.94 25.47
N LEU A 195 11.77 31.52 24.27
CA LEU A 195 12.10 32.93 24.06
C LEU A 195 11.11 33.84 24.84
N GLY A 196 11.66 34.75 25.65
CA GLY A 196 10.89 35.60 26.56
C GLY A 196 10.58 34.95 27.92
N ASN A 197 11.26 33.85 28.26
CA ASN A 197 11.04 33.06 29.48
C ASN A 197 9.61 32.50 29.64
N ILE A 198 8.93 32.29 28.50
CA ILE A 198 7.57 31.77 28.42
C ILE A 198 7.59 30.25 28.51
N THR A 199 6.69 29.67 29.30
CA THR A 199 6.50 28.21 29.35
C THR A 199 5.75 27.75 28.11
N VAL A 200 6.27 26.73 27.44
CA VAL A 200 5.61 26.02 26.34
C VAL A 200 5.63 24.52 26.59
N ARG A 201 4.65 23.82 26.04
CA ARG A 201 4.38 22.43 26.34
C ARG A 201 4.14 21.61 25.07
N GLY A 202 4.46 20.33 25.17
CA GLY A 202 4.15 19.33 24.15
C GLY A 202 3.88 17.97 24.78
N TRP A 203 3.38 17.06 23.96
CA TRP A 203 3.20 15.67 24.32
C TRP A 203 4.30 14.84 23.69
N MET A 204 4.85 13.88 24.44
CA MET A 204 5.78 12.89 23.91
C MET A 204 5.21 11.49 24.14
N THR A 205 5.21 10.65 23.11
CA THR A 205 4.85 9.24 23.25
C THR A 205 6.03 8.34 22.91
N ILE A 206 6.24 7.30 23.73
CA ILE A 206 7.35 6.35 23.61
C ILE A 206 6.79 4.92 23.59
N PRO A 207 7.25 4.04 22.67
CA PRO A 207 6.88 2.63 22.65
C PRO A 207 7.25 1.92 23.95
N LYS A 208 6.33 1.11 24.49
CA LYS A 208 6.60 0.33 25.72
C LYS A 208 7.65 -0.77 25.51
N ASN A 209 7.80 -1.23 24.27
CA ASN A 209 8.79 -2.24 23.87
C ASN A 209 10.15 -1.66 23.46
N LYS A 210 10.40 -0.35 23.71
CA LYS A 210 11.71 0.28 23.50
C LYS A 210 12.80 -0.53 24.22
N LYS A 211 13.89 -0.86 23.51
CA LYS A 211 15.01 -1.63 24.07
C LYS A 211 15.89 -0.77 24.97
N LEU A 212 16.61 -1.42 25.89
CA LEU A 212 17.59 -0.75 26.73
C LEU A 212 18.69 -0.13 25.86
N ASN A 213 19.05 1.13 26.13
CA ASN A 213 20.02 1.93 25.36
C ASN A 213 19.64 2.25 23.90
N GLU A 214 18.43 1.90 23.46
CA GLU A 214 17.93 2.32 22.15
C GLU A 214 17.64 3.83 22.13
N LYS A 215 18.15 4.51 21.10
CA LYS A 215 17.78 5.89 20.79
C LYS A 215 16.72 5.88 19.70
N LEU A 216 15.55 6.43 20.00
CA LEU A 216 14.43 6.40 19.08
C LEU A 216 14.52 7.57 18.09
N PRO A 217 14.34 7.33 16.78
CA PRO A 217 14.09 8.41 15.83
C PRO A 217 12.81 9.17 16.22
N VAL A 218 12.75 10.44 15.86
CA VAL A 218 11.70 11.35 16.32
C VAL A 218 10.74 11.68 15.20
N TYR A 219 9.44 11.48 15.46
CA TYR A 219 8.32 11.94 14.65
C TYR A 219 7.69 13.17 15.32
N MET A 220 7.97 14.37 14.82
CA MET A 220 7.49 15.61 15.42
C MET A 220 6.36 16.25 14.59
N VAL A 221 5.22 16.53 15.23
CA VAL A 221 4.09 17.23 14.61
C VAL A 221 4.00 18.66 15.14
N LEU A 222 3.84 19.60 14.21
CA LEU A 222 3.64 21.02 14.48
C LEU A 222 2.19 21.46 14.17
N PRO A 223 1.64 22.41 14.95
CA PRO A 223 0.21 22.67 14.95
C PRO A 223 -0.22 23.56 13.79
N GLY A 224 -1.36 23.22 13.19
CA GLY A 224 -2.09 24.11 12.30
C GLY A 224 -2.66 25.34 13.03
N TYR A 225 -3.17 26.30 12.26
CA TYR A 225 -3.67 27.56 12.80
C TYR A 225 -4.89 27.35 13.72
N GLY A 226 -4.75 27.66 15.01
CA GLY A 226 -5.79 27.45 16.02
C GLY A 226 -5.96 25.99 16.46
N ALA A 227 -5.05 25.09 16.09
CA ALA A 227 -5.11 23.69 16.50
C ALA A 227 -4.69 23.50 17.96
N ASN A 228 -5.25 22.47 18.60
CA ASN A 228 -4.73 21.90 19.84
C ASN A 228 -4.24 20.49 19.53
N LEU A 229 -2.95 20.22 19.76
CA LEU A 229 -2.40 18.89 19.58
C LEU A 229 -2.52 18.10 20.89
N ASP A 230 -3.02 16.88 20.73
CA ASP A 230 -3.06 15.83 21.75
C ASP A 230 -1.92 14.81 21.52
N PRO A 231 -1.65 13.90 22.48
CA PRO A 231 -0.66 12.84 22.28
C PRO A 231 -0.93 12.03 21.01
N ILE A 232 0.11 11.86 20.19
CA ILE A 232 0.03 11.07 18.95
C ILE A 232 0.05 9.58 19.33
N PRO A 233 -0.92 8.76 18.87
CA PRO A 233 -0.84 7.30 18.98
C PRO A 233 0.49 6.86 18.35
N GLY A 234 1.34 6.19 19.11
CA GLY A 234 2.75 6.06 18.73
C GLY A 234 2.95 5.44 17.34
N VAL A 235 3.84 6.04 16.55
CA VAL A 235 4.35 5.46 15.31
C VAL A 235 5.33 4.35 15.72
N PRO A 236 5.18 3.10 15.25
CA PRO A 236 6.00 1.99 15.71
C PRO A 236 7.50 2.29 15.58
N ASN A 237 8.28 2.06 16.63
CA ASN A 237 9.74 2.33 16.67
C ASN A 237 10.15 3.82 16.58
N PHE A 238 9.24 4.77 16.81
CA PHE A 238 9.54 6.19 16.91
C PHE A 238 9.12 6.75 18.26
N ALA A 239 9.84 7.76 18.74
CA ALA A 239 9.30 8.69 19.72
C ALA A 239 8.48 9.74 18.98
N CYS A 240 7.21 9.93 19.35
CA CYS A 240 6.36 10.93 18.71
C CYS A 240 6.23 12.16 19.59
N ILE A 241 6.42 13.35 19.03
CA ILE A 241 6.30 14.63 19.73
C ILE A 241 5.21 15.47 19.07
N ALA A 242 4.25 15.94 19.85
CA ALA A 242 3.24 16.89 19.41
C ALA A 242 3.44 18.21 20.18
N LEU A 243 3.98 19.22 19.51
CA LEU A 243 4.32 20.50 20.16
C LEU A 243 3.15 21.48 20.03
N ASN A 244 2.62 21.99 21.14
CA ASN A 244 1.77 23.17 21.12
C ASN A 244 2.65 24.41 21.31
N VAL A 245 2.85 25.21 20.25
CA VAL A 245 3.57 26.48 20.35
C VAL A 245 2.81 27.49 21.21
N ARG A 246 3.48 28.55 21.68
CA ARG A 246 2.84 29.61 22.49
C ARG A 246 1.54 30.11 21.84
N GLY A 247 0.51 30.31 22.64
CA GLY A 247 -0.79 30.74 22.12
C GLY A 247 -1.66 29.63 21.58
N LEU A 248 -1.22 28.37 21.55
CA LEU A 248 -2.02 27.22 21.13
C LEU A 248 -2.02 26.10 22.17
N GLY A 249 -3.06 25.25 22.10
CA GLY A 249 -3.24 24.09 22.96
C GLY A 249 -2.94 24.32 24.44
N ASN A 250 -2.12 23.44 25.02
CA ASN A 250 -1.67 23.52 26.42
C ASN A 250 -0.55 24.56 26.69
N SER A 251 -0.24 25.42 25.73
CA SER A 251 0.73 26.54 25.84
C SER A 251 0.06 27.91 25.80
N ARG A 252 -1.18 27.99 26.30
CA ARG A 252 -2.03 29.19 26.33
C ARG A 252 -2.08 29.91 27.68
N ASP A 253 -1.34 29.42 28.67
CA ASP A 253 -1.34 29.97 30.03
C ASP A 253 -0.68 31.35 30.14
N VAL A 254 0.29 31.66 29.27
CA VAL A 254 1.00 32.96 29.28
C VAL A 254 0.60 33.85 28.10
N VAL A 255 0.50 33.28 26.90
CA VAL A 255 0.09 33.98 25.68
C VAL A 255 -1.21 33.34 25.23
N ASN A 256 -2.31 34.11 25.18
CA ASN A 256 -3.65 33.56 24.98
C ASN A 256 -4.50 34.37 23.98
N PRO A 257 -4.02 34.68 22.76
CA PRO A 257 -4.83 35.38 21.78
C PRO A 257 -6.05 34.53 21.38
N SER A 258 -7.13 35.19 20.96
CA SER A 258 -8.21 34.51 20.24
C SER A 258 -7.65 33.85 18.96
N LYS A 259 -8.40 32.91 18.37
CA LYS A 259 -7.98 32.28 17.11
C LYS A 259 -7.81 33.34 16.02
N GLU A 260 -8.70 34.32 15.98
CA GLU A 260 -8.73 35.40 15.00
C GLU A 260 -7.56 36.38 15.20
N ASP A 261 -7.24 36.70 16.45
CA ASP A 261 -6.19 37.67 16.79
C ASP A 261 -4.77 37.10 16.69
N PHE A 262 -4.61 35.77 16.69
CA PHE A 262 -3.30 35.12 16.72
C PHE A 262 -2.36 35.69 15.63
N ILE A 263 -2.78 35.72 14.36
CA ILE A 263 -1.93 36.21 13.25
C ILE A 263 -1.62 37.71 13.30
N THR A 264 -2.30 38.49 14.14
CA THR A 264 -2.06 39.95 14.27
C THR A 264 -1.42 40.33 15.61
N TYR A 265 -1.20 39.35 16.49
CA TYR A 265 -0.68 39.57 17.83
C TYR A 265 0.75 40.13 17.79
N ASN A 266 0.89 41.40 18.19
CA ASN A 266 2.11 42.20 18.11
C ASN A 266 2.72 42.38 16.71
N ILE A 267 1.91 42.31 15.65
CA ILE A 267 2.38 42.38 14.24
C ILE A 267 3.07 43.71 13.85
N HIS A 268 2.94 44.77 14.66
CA HIS A 268 3.61 46.06 14.42
C HIS A 268 5.09 46.07 14.82
N ASP A 269 5.57 45.06 15.55
CA ASP A 269 6.97 44.95 15.99
C ASP A 269 7.50 43.54 15.69
N LYS A 270 8.39 43.43 14.68
CA LYS A 270 9.01 42.16 14.28
C LYS A 270 9.68 41.41 15.44
N ASN A 271 10.16 42.11 16.48
CA ASN A 271 10.82 41.48 17.62
C ASN A 271 9.85 40.88 18.65
N LYS A 272 8.58 41.32 18.63
CA LYS A 272 7.52 40.89 19.55
C LYS A 272 6.40 40.11 18.87
N TYR A 273 6.39 40.07 17.54
CA TYR A 273 5.39 39.35 16.76
C TYR A 273 5.32 37.86 17.13
N ILE A 274 4.10 37.31 17.21
CA ILE A 274 3.88 35.97 17.77
C ILE A 274 4.64 34.87 17.03
N LEU A 275 4.77 34.95 15.70
CA LEU A 275 5.46 33.91 14.92
C LEU A 275 6.95 33.85 15.24
N ARG A 276 7.59 34.96 15.65
CA ARG A 276 8.97 34.93 16.13
C ARG A 276 9.12 34.03 17.34
N GLY A 277 8.20 34.17 18.28
CA GLY A 277 8.14 33.33 19.47
C GLY A 277 7.81 31.87 19.14
N ALA A 278 6.77 31.63 18.34
CA ALA A 278 6.34 30.29 17.96
C ALA A 278 7.44 29.51 17.22
N ILE A 279 8.19 30.15 16.32
CA ILE A 279 9.33 29.54 15.62
C ILE A 279 10.45 29.20 16.62
N MET A 280 10.72 30.06 17.60
CA MET A 280 11.70 29.76 18.66
C MET A 280 11.22 28.67 19.63
N ASP A 281 9.92 28.45 19.79
CA ASP A 281 9.38 27.31 20.53
C ASP A 281 9.71 25.99 19.82
N CYS A 282 9.63 25.98 18.48
CA CYS A 282 10.06 24.83 17.67
C CYS A 282 11.57 24.56 17.80
N GLU A 283 12.40 25.59 17.74
CA GLU A 283 13.86 25.48 17.96
C GLU A 283 14.18 24.94 19.37
N ARG A 284 13.46 25.41 20.39
CA ARG A 284 13.62 24.90 21.76
C ARG A 284 13.27 23.42 21.87
N MET A 285 12.29 22.93 21.10
CA MET A 285 11.97 21.50 21.06
C MET A 285 13.10 20.68 20.42
N LEU A 286 13.81 21.23 19.41
CA LEU A 286 15.01 20.57 18.89
C LEU A 286 16.12 20.49 19.95
N ASP A 287 16.27 21.50 20.81
CA ASP A 287 17.21 21.46 21.93
C ASP A 287 16.83 20.37 22.94
N PHE A 288 15.53 20.22 23.24
CA PHE A 288 15.02 19.12 24.06
C PHE A 288 15.35 17.76 23.43
N ILE A 289 15.03 17.58 22.14
CA ILE A 289 15.31 16.33 21.41
C ILE A 289 16.80 16.00 21.44
N SER A 290 17.66 17.00 21.18
CA SER A 290 19.11 16.81 21.11
C SER A 290 19.74 16.51 22.48
N GLY A 291 19.15 17.06 23.55
CA GLY A 291 19.61 16.84 24.92
C GLY A 291 19.05 15.58 25.60
N ASN A 292 18.07 14.91 24.99
CA ASN A 292 17.42 13.74 25.57
C ASN A 292 18.17 12.46 25.17
N ALA A 293 18.61 11.68 26.16
CA ALA A 293 19.40 10.47 25.95
C ALA A 293 18.64 9.36 25.21
N ASP A 294 17.31 9.35 25.27
CA ASP A 294 16.45 8.34 24.65
C ASP A 294 16.08 8.64 23.20
N LEU A 295 16.43 9.82 22.70
CA LEU A 295 16.06 10.30 21.36
C LEU A 295 17.28 10.35 20.45
N ASP A 296 17.10 9.98 19.18
CA ASP A 296 18.13 10.07 18.16
C ASP A 296 18.13 11.46 17.52
N ALA A 297 19.08 12.30 17.96
CA ALA A 297 19.27 13.66 17.46
C ALA A 297 19.64 13.73 15.96
N LYS A 298 19.98 12.62 15.30
CA LYS A 298 20.30 12.58 13.86
C LYS A 298 19.11 12.17 12.99
N SER A 299 18.02 11.68 13.58
CA SER A 299 16.85 11.17 12.87
C SER A 299 15.59 11.87 13.34
N ILE A 300 15.50 13.16 13.01
CA ILE A 300 14.38 14.03 13.35
C ILE A 300 13.56 14.29 12.10
N PHE A 301 12.32 13.78 12.10
CA PHE A 301 11.31 14.06 11.10
C PHE A 301 10.31 15.07 11.66
N VAL A 302 9.98 16.11 10.88
CA VAL A 302 9.04 17.15 11.28
C VAL A 302 7.92 17.25 10.25
N THR A 303 6.68 17.30 10.71
CA THR A 303 5.52 17.36 9.83
C THR A 303 4.42 18.28 10.35
N GLY A 304 3.61 18.80 9.44
CA GLY A 304 2.40 19.53 9.79
C GLY A 304 1.64 20.00 8.56
N GLY A 305 0.37 20.34 8.76
CA GLY A 305 -0.49 20.93 7.74
C GLY A 305 -0.73 22.42 7.98
N SER A 306 -0.92 23.19 6.91
CA SER A 306 -1.20 24.63 6.97
C SER A 306 -0.06 25.38 7.69
N MET A 307 -0.38 26.12 8.77
CA MET A 307 0.63 26.73 9.64
C MET A 307 1.63 25.71 10.22
N GLY A 308 1.23 24.46 10.45
CA GLY A 308 2.14 23.40 10.90
C GLY A 308 3.18 23.06 9.83
N GLY A 309 2.77 23.06 8.55
CA GLY A 309 3.67 22.87 7.41
C GLY A 309 4.63 24.04 7.25
N TYR A 310 4.14 25.27 7.43
CA TYR A 310 4.96 26.48 7.55
C TYR A 310 6.02 26.35 8.65
N LEU A 311 5.62 26.04 9.88
CA LEU A 311 6.55 25.92 11.01
C LEU A 311 7.59 24.81 10.78
N SER A 312 7.19 23.70 10.15
CA SER A 312 8.08 22.57 9.84
C SER A 312 9.17 22.96 8.84
N LEU A 313 8.79 23.64 7.76
CA LEU A 313 9.72 24.10 6.74
C LEU A 313 10.61 25.25 7.22
N VAL A 314 10.07 26.20 7.99
CA VAL A 314 10.87 27.26 8.63
C VAL A 314 11.91 26.67 9.57
N LEU A 315 11.53 25.70 10.39
CA LEU A 315 12.45 25.04 11.32
C LEU A 315 13.62 24.38 10.56
N ALA A 316 13.33 23.63 9.48
CA ALA A 316 14.36 23.02 8.65
C ALA A 316 15.21 24.02 7.85
N GLY A 317 14.70 25.24 7.61
CA GLY A 317 15.47 26.33 7.01
C GLY A 317 16.39 27.03 8.01
N LEU A 318 16.05 27.02 9.30
CA LEU A 318 16.83 27.65 10.38
C LEU A 318 17.83 26.70 11.07
N ASP A 319 17.60 25.40 11.01
CA ASP A 319 18.38 24.41 11.75
C ASP A 319 18.57 23.10 10.96
N ASN A 320 19.82 22.66 10.87
CA ASN A 320 20.21 21.46 10.12
C ASN A 320 19.99 20.15 10.88
N ARG A 321 19.51 20.19 12.13
CA ARG A 321 19.14 18.98 12.90
C ARG A 321 17.91 18.27 12.32
N VAL A 322 17.06 18.99 11.59
CA VAL A 322 15.91 18.38 10.91
C VAL A 322 16.42 17.61 9.69
N ALA A 323 16.25 16.30 9.70
CA ALA A 323 16.71 15.42 8.62
C ALA A 323 15.68 15.32 7.48
N MET A 324 14.39 15.29 7.84
CA MET A 324 13.29 15.12 6.89
C MET A 324 12.09 16.00 7.28
N VAL A 325 11.40 16.56 6.30
CA VAL A 325 10.19 17.37 6.50
C VAL A 325 9.07 16.93 5.56
N ALA A 326 7.86 16.78 6.08
CA ALA A 326 6.64 16.71 5.28
C ALA A 326 5.72 17.90 5.57
N ALA A 327 5.37 18.68 4.56
CA ALA A 327 4.53 19.87 4.71
C ALA A 327 3.30 19.81 3.81
N ASP A 328 2.13 19.88 4.42
CA ASP A 328 0.84 19.83 3.72
C ASP A 328 0.24 21.22 3.64
N ASN A 329 -0.08 21.69 2.43
CA ASN A 329 -0.63 23.01 2.17
C ASN A 329 0.06 24.15 2.96
N PRO A 330 1.42 24.25 2.96
CA PRO A 330 2.13 25.19 3.82
C PRO A 330 1.76 26.66 3.55
N THR A 331 1.26 27.34 4.56
CA THR A 331 0.81 28.74 4.45
C THR A 331 1.96 29.76 4.60
N PHE A 332 1.64 31.05 4.53
CA PHE A 332 2.53 32.17 4.88
C PHE A 332 3.76 32.31 3.98
N SER A 333 3.64 31.90 2.72
CA SER A 333 4.61 32.17 1.67
C SER A 333 4.17 33.36 0.81
N ASP A 334 5.12 34.19 0.40
CA ASP A 334 4.95 35.33 -0.48
C ASP A 334 3.80 36.28 -0.05
N PHE A 335 3.84 36.75 1.20
CA PHE A 335 2.77 37.56 1.78
C PHE A 335 2.40 38.76 0.90
N ARG A 336 3.40 39.45 0.33
CA ARG A 336 3.17 40.59 -0.55
C ARG A 336 2.39 40.22 -1.82
N TRP A 337 2.57 39.01 -2.36
CA TRP A 337 1.78 38.53 -3.49
C TRP A 337 0.29 38.34 -3.12
N THR A 338 0.00 37.96 -1.88
CA THR A 338 -1.39 37.75 -1.40
C THR A 338 -2.18 39.05 -1.21
N VAL A 339 -1.52 40.22 -1.25
CA VAL A 339 -2.21 41.52 -1.25
C VAL A 339 -3.13 41.61 -2.48
N GLY A 340 -4.41 41.91 -2.24
CA GLY A 340 -5.44 41.95 -3.28
C GLY A 340 -5.99 40.58 -3.72
N TYR A 341 -5.56 39.47 -3.11
CA TYR A 341 -6.18 38.16 -3.32
C TYR A 341 -7.52 38.00 -2.56
N GLY A 342 -7.67 38.72 -1.43
CA GLY A 342 -8.96 38.89 -0.75
C GLY A 342 -9.34 37.81 0.27
N THR A 343 -8.43 36.90 0.63
CA THR A 343 -8.71 35.80 1.57
C THR A 343 -7.90 35.90 2.86
N PHE A 344 -8.31 35.12 3.87
CA PHE A 344 -7.54 34.94 5.10
C PHE A 344 -6.20 34.25 4.79
N PRO A 345 -5.07 34.62 5.43
CA PRO A 345 -4.94 35.58 6.55
C PRO A 345 -4.79 37.05 6.13
N MET A 346 -4.45 37.34 4.88
CA MET A 346 -4.08 38.70 4.46
C MET A 346 -5.23 39.70 4.63
N SER A 347 -6.47 39.29 4.35
CA SER A 347 -7.66 40.13 4.59
C SER A 347 -7.79 40.53 6.07
N ALA A 348 -7.54 39.61 7.00
CA ALA A 348 -7.59 39.88 8.44
C ALA A 348 -6.46 40.82 8.87
N ILE A 349 -5.24 40.63 8.34
CA ILE A 349 -4.09 41.48 8.62
C ILE A 349 -4.32 42.92 8.17
N LEU A 350 -4.79 43.11 6.92
CA LEU A 350 -5.06 44.44 6.38
C LEU A 350 -6.23 45.12 7.10
N ASN A 351 -7.28 44.38 7.44
CA ASN A 351 -8.38 44.88 8.25
C ASN A 351 -7.91 45.31 9.65
N PHE A 352 -7.08 44.51 10.31
CA PHE A 352 -6.48 44.87 11.59
C PHE A 352 -5.62 46.13 11.49
N ALA A 353 -4.76 46.23 10.47
CA ALA A 353 -3.93 47.42 10.25
C ALA A 353 -4.79 48.67 10.08
N LYS A 354 -5.88 48.58 9.28
CA LYS A 354 -6.84 49.66 9.11
C LYS A 354 -7.53 50.05 10.44
N LEU A 355 -8.05 49.07 11.17
CA LEU A 355 -8.75 49.29 12.45
C LEU A 355 -7.84 49.90 13.52
N LYS A 356 -6.57 49.50 13.57
CA LYS A 356 -5.56 50.01 14.49
C LYS A 356 -4.79 51.22 13.98
N ARG A 357 -5.17 51.76 12.80
CA ARG A 357 -4.50 52.89 12.13
C ARG A 357 -2.99 52.69 11.97
N LEU A 358 -2.57 51.45 11.71
CA LEU A 358 -1.19 51.08 11.41
C LEU A 358 -0.89 51.30 9.93
N ASN A 359 0.35 51.63 9.61
CA ASN A 359 0.81 51.69 8.22
C ASN A 359 0.91 50.26 7.64
N ALA A 360 0.16 49.99 6.57
CA ALA A 360 0.12 48.67 5.94
C ALA A 360 1.48 48.22 5.41
N GLU A 361 2.31 49.12 4.87
CA GLU A 361 3.66 48.79 4.40
C GLU A 361 4.60 48.43 5.56
N GLN A 362 4.46 49.07 6.73
CA GLN A 362 5.23 48.68 7.92
C GLN A 362 4.85 47.28 8.42
N VAL A 363 3.56 46.93 8.35
CA VAL A 363 3.07 45.58 8.66
C VAL A 363 3.61 44.56 7.66
N LEU A 364 3.57 44.84 6.35
CA LEU A 364 4.14 43.97 5.32
C LEU A 364 5.65 43.81 5.48
N THR A 365 6.37 44.89 5.82
CA THR A 365 7.82 44.85 6.12
C THR A 365 8.13 43.97 7.32
N THR A 366 7.24 43.94 8.33
CA THR A 366 7.37 42.99 9.44
C THR A 366 7.18 41.56 8.95
N LEU A 367 6.15 41.30 8.14
CA LEU A 367 5.87 39.97 7.58
C LEU A 367 6.96 39.43 6.66
N ASP A 368 7.74 40.28 5.99
CA ASP A 368 8.88 39.86 5.16
C ASP A 368 9.93 39.05 5.95
N TYR A 369 10.02 39.22 7.27
CA TYR A 369 10.90 38.40 8.15
C TYR A 369 10.33 37.01 8.48
N PHE A 370 9.02 36.82 8.26
CA PHE A 370 8.29 35.59 8.55
C PHE A 370 7.80 34.90 7.28
N ASP A 371 8.11 35.43 6.10
CA ASP A 371 7.73 34.86 4.82
C ASP A 371 8.49 33.55 4.57
N LEU A 372 7.75 32.46 4.37
CA LEU A 372 8.27 31.11 4.21
C LEU A 372 9.37 31.03 3.15
N LYS A 373 9.19 31.71 2.00
CA LYS A 373 10.11 31.64 0.86
C LYS A 373 11.53 32.09 1.22
N ASN A 374 11.68 32.95 2.22
CA ASN A 374 12.98 33.51 2.62
C ASN A 374 13.84 32.51 3.41
N PHE A 375 13.24 31.46 3.97
CA PHE A 375 13.93 30.37 4.67
C PHE A 375 14.34 29.22 3.73
N MET A 376 13.64 29.03 2.61
CA MET A 376 13.78 27.85 1.75
C MET A 376 15.18 27.64 1.15
N PRO A 377 15.94 28.69 0.77
CA PRO A 377 17.28 28.50 0.20
C PRO A 377 18.29 27.82 1.15
N THR A 378 18.04 27.81 2.46
CA THR A 378 18.94 27.22 3.45
C THR A 378 18.53 25.81 3.89
N VAL A 379 17.36 25.31 3.46
CA VAL A 379 16.88 23.97 3.80
C VAL A 379 17.84 22.91 3.26
N LYS A 380 18.28 22.01 4.16
CA LYS A 380 19.11 20.84 3.84
C LYS A 380 18.39 19.50 4.00
N ALA A 381 17.28 19.49 4.76
CA ALA A 381 16.43 18.32 4.93
C ALA A 381 15.90 17.79 3.59
N ASN A 382 15.57 16.49 3.55
CA ASN A 382 14.73 15.95 2.48
C ASN A 382 13.30 16.47 2.66
N VAL A 383 12.70 17.02 1.61
CA VAL A 383 11.39 17.69 1.69
C VAL A 383 10.34 16.94 0.90
N LEU A 384 9.22 16.64 1.54
CA LEU A 384 7.98 16.22 0.90
C LEU A 384 6.96 17.35 1.06
N MET A 385 6.42 17.85 -0.04
CA MET A 385 5.40 18.91 -0.01
C MET A 385 4.15 18.45 -0.75
N ALA A 386 2.97 18.77 -0.22
CA ALA A 386 1.69 18.51 -0.87
C ALA A 386 0.87 19.80 -0.96
N ILE A 387 0.23 20.02 -2.10
CA ILE A 387 -0.59 21.21 -2.38
C ILE A 387 -1.95 20.86 -2.99
N GLY A 388 -2.98 21.61 -2.62
CA GLY A 388 -4.28 21.63 -3.29
C GLY A 388 -4.40 22.81 -4.24
N LEU A 389 -4.78 22.58 -5.51
CA LEU A 389 -4.86 23.68 -6.47
C LEU A 389 -6.05 24.62 -6.22
N LEU A 390 -7.07 24.19 -5.48
CA LEU A 390 -8.23 25.00 -5.10
C LEU A 390 -8.05 25.70 -3.75
N ASP A 391 -6.88 25.59 -3.14
CA ASP A 391 -6.60 26.17 -1.83
C ASP A 391 -6.62 27.71 -1.87
N ASN A 392 -7.49 28.29 -1.07
CA ASN A 392 -7.65 29.74 -0.95
C ASN A 392 -6.92 30.32 0.29
N PHE A 393 -6.46 29.47 1.21
CA PHE A 393 -5.67 29.87 2.39
C PHE A 393 -4.16 29.84 2.09
N ALA A 394 -3.72 28.85 1.33
CA ALA A 394 -2.38 28.75 0.76
C ALA A 394 -2.49 28.68 -0.78
N PRO A 395 -2.61 29.82 -1.48
CA PRO A 395 -2.74 29.77 -2.94
C PRO A 395 -1.53 29.09 -3.57
N PRO A 396 -1.70 28.18 -4.56
CA PRO A 396 -0.62 27.33 -5.05
C PRO A 396 0.56 28.13 -5.62
N ASN A 397 0.33 29.33 -6.14
CA ASN A 397 1.41 30.24 -6.55
C ASN A 397 2.40 30.51 -5.41
N THR A 398 1.90 30.78 -4.21
CA THR A 398 2.73 31.11 -3.04
C THR A 398 3.51 29.89 -2.55
N GLU A 399 2.90 28.72 -2.58
CA GLU A 399 3.55 27.47 -2.19
C GLU A 399 4.65 27.07 -3.17
N LEU A 400 4.42 27.25 -4.48
CA LEU A 400 5.43 26.99 -5.50
C LEU A 400 6.62 27.95 -5.42
N VAL A 401 6.41 29.21 -5.03
CA VAL A 401 7.52 30.14 -4.74
C VAL A 401 8.44 29.57 -3.64
N ALA A 402 7.86 29.01 -2.58
CA ALA A 402 8.64 28.35 -1.52
C ALA A 402 9.33 27.08 -2.06
N TYR A 403 8.58 26.18 -2.67
CA TYR A 403 9.09 24.91 -3.19
C TYR A 403 10.23 25.09 -4.20
N ASN A 404 10.09 26.00 -5.15
CA ASN A 404 11.09 26.26 -6.18
C ASN A 404 12.38 26.86 -5.60
N SER A 405 12.30 27.48 -4.41
CA SER A 405 13.45 28.05 -3.71
C SER A 405 14.27 27.02 -2.91
N ILE A 406 13.77 25.78 -2.75
CA ILE A 406 14.48 24.69 -2.07
C ILE A 406 15.52 24.06 -3.02
N SER A 407 16.77 23.90 -2.58
CA SER A 407 17.83 23.26 -3.36
C SER A 407 18.13 21.82 -2.96
N SER A 408 17.68 21.38 -1.79
CA SER A 408 17.85 19.99 -1.31
C SER A 408 16.92 19.02 -2.06
N THR A 409 17.05 17.73 -1.75
CA THR A 409 16.14 16.69 -2.23
C THR A 409 14.71 17.05 -1.86
N LYS A 410 13.82 17.08 -2.85
CA LYS A 410 12.43 17.49 -2.67
C LYS A 410 11.49 16.75 -3.61
N LYS A 411 10.26 16.52 -3.14
CA LYS A 411 9.16 15.90 -3.89
C LYS A 411 7.87 16.69 -3.67
N LEU A 412 7.06 16.82 -4.72
CA LEU A 412 5.80 17.57 -4.71
C LEU A 412 4.62 16.65 -5.08
N PHE A 413 3.56 16.68 -4.28
CA PHE A 413 2.26 16.09 -4.59
C PHE A 413 1.27 17.21 -4.90
N ILE A 414 0.56 17.08 -6.02
CA ILE A 414 -0.40 18.08 -6.49
C ILE A 414 -1.78 17.45 -6.57
N TYR A 415 -2.73 18.03 -5.86
CA TYR A 415 -4.14 17.65 -5.90
C TYR A 415 -4.93 18.69 -6.67
N SER A 416 -5.27 18.37 -7.92
CA SER A 416 -5.93 19.30 -8.85
C SER A 416 -7.37 19.65 -8.48
N ASN A 417 -8.00 18.82 -7.65
CA ASN A 417 -9.41 18.91 -7.26
C ASN A 417 -9.63 19.19 -5.77
N LEU A 418 -8.57 19.38 -4.97
CA LEU A 418 -8.67 19.63 -3.53
C LEU A 418 -8.38 21.09 -3.19
N GLY A 419 -9.03 21.56 -2.12
CA GLY A 419 -8.82 22.84 -1.47
C GLY A 419 -7.70 22.78 -0.42
N HIS A 420 -8.02 23.12 0.82
CA HIS A 420 -7.06 23.16 1.94
C HIS A 420 -6.85 21.79 2.62
N GLU A 421 -7.51 20.77 2.10
CA GLU A 421 -7.34 19.36 2.45
C GLU A 421 -6.28 18.67 1.58
N ILE A 422 -5.86 17.50 2.03
CA ILE A 422 -4.99 16.58 1.30
C ILE A 422 -5.63 15.19 1.28
N ASP A 423 -5.31 14.41 0.26
CA ASP A 423 -5.82 13.04 0.15
C ASP A 423 -5.21 12.13 1.23
N GLN A 424 -6.04 11.25 1.80
CA GLN A 424 -5.62 10.34 2.87
C GLN A 424 -4.51 9.36 2.42
N SER A 425 -4.44 9.03 1.13
CA SER A 425 -3.39 8.16 0.57
C SER A 425 -1.97 8.72 0.76
N LEU A 426 -1.82 10.04 0.94
CA LEU A 426 -0.52 10.65 1.24
C LEU A 426 0.06 10.16 2.56
N GLY A 427 -0.80 9.79 3.53
CA GLY A 427 -0.37 9.27 4.83
C GLY A 427 0.46 7.99 4.70
N SER A 428 0.01 7.05 3.86
CA SER A 428 0.73 5.79 3.61
C SER A 428 2.07 6.05 2.91
N PHE A 429 2.10 6.97 1.94
CA PHE A 429 3.34 7.36 1.28
C PHE A 429 4.32 8.00 2.26
N LYS A 430 3.87 8.95 3.11
CA LYS A 430 4.70 9.58 4.15
C LYS A 430 5.29 8.57 5.11
N ALA A 431 4.49 7.59 5.54
CA ALA A 431 4.95 6.54 6.44
C ALA A 431 6.06 5.70 5.79
N ALA A 432 5.85 5.23 4.56
CA ALA A 432 6.88 4.49 3.83
C ALA A 432 8.14 5.35 3.60
N TRP A 433 7.96 6.59 3.15
CA TRP A 433 9.02 7.55 2.92
C TRP A 433 9.87 7.82 4.17
N LEU A 434 9.22 8.02 5.32
CA LEU A 434 9.87 8.22 6.62
C LEU A 434 10.65 6.97 7.05
N TYR A 435 10.02 5.79 7.00
CA TYR A 435 10.64 4.54 7.44
C TYR A 435 11.88 4.23 6.61
N ASN A 436 11.77 4.41 5.30
CA ASN A 436 12.89 4.25 4.39
C ASN A 436 13.95 5.31 4.71
N GLY A 437 13.60 6.60 4.77
CA GLY A 437 14.57 7.69 4.93
C GLY A 437 15.42 7.63 6.21
N PHE A 438 14.97 6.93 7.25
CA PHE A 438 15.77 6.64 8.46
C PHE A 438 16.35 5.22 8.52
N HIS A 439 16.26 4.47 7.44
CA HIS A 439 16.71 3.08 7.30
C HIS A 439 16.16 2.18 8.41
N MET A 440 14.88 2.34 8.74
CA MET A 440 14.27 1.73 9.91
C MET A 440 14.35 0.21 9.90
N PHE A 441 14.38 -0.43 8.72
CA PHE A 441 14.61 -1.86 8.64
C PHE A 441 16.00 -2.27 9.13
N ASN A 442 17.06 -1.59 8.70
CA ASN A 442 18.41 -1.89 9.16
C ASN A 442 18.54 -1.67 10.67
N ARG A 443 17.91 -0.60 11.18
CA ARG A 443 17.87 -0.31 12.63
C ARG A 443 17.15 -1.41 13.41
N VAL A 444 15.93 -1.78 13.02
CA VAL A 444 15.12 -2.79 13.70
C VAL A 444 15.76 -4.19 13.60
N THR A 445 16.27 -4.55 12.42
CA THR A 445 16.91 -5.86 12.21
C THR A 445 18.24 -5.99 12.95
N ALA A 446 19.07 -4.94 13.00
CA ALA A 446 20.33 -4.95 13.77
C ALA A 446 20.10 -5.15 15.27
N LEU A 447 19.02 -4.55 15.82
CA LEU A 447 18.64 -4.72 17.21
C LEU A 447 18.08 -6.12 17.52
N GLY A 448 17.63 -6.86 16.50
CA GLY A 448 17.05 -8.21 16.62
C GLY A 448 18.06 -9.36 16.56
N GLN A 449 19.35 -9.10 16.32
CA GLN A 449 20.36 -10.16 16.11
C GLN A 449 20.99 -10.73 17.40
N ASN A 450 20.60 -10.26 18.59
CA ASN A 450 21.25 -10.62 19.86
C ASN A 450 20.39 -11.40 20.88
N GLU A 451 19.26 -12.01 20.50
CA GLU A 451 18.55 -12.93 21.41
C GLU A 451 18.13 -14.24 20.71
N PRO A 452 18.16 -15.39 21.44
CA PRO A 452 17.47 -16.59 21.00
C PRO A 452 15.97 -16.26 20.93
N THR A 453 15.32 -16.65 19.84
CA THR A 453 13.91 -16.34 19.55
C THR A 453 12.96 -16.93 20.59
N GLU A 454 12.68 -16.16 21.64
CA GLU A 454 11.43 -16.24 22.40
C GLU A 454 10.35 -15.44 21.68
N ALA A 455 9.15 -16.02 21.66
CA ALA A 455 8.02 -15.59 20.87
C ALA A 455 7.56 -14.17 21.25
N LEU A 456 7.92 -13.19 20.43
CA LEU A 456 7.22 -11.91 20.41
C LEU A 456 5.86 -12.12 19.75
N ALA A 457 4.82 -12.13 20.57
CA ALA A 457 3.44 -12.00 20.17
C ALA A 457 3.23 -10.62 19.53
N ASP A 458 3.55 -10.51 18.24
CA ASP A 458 3.37 -9.28 17.48
C ASP A 458 1.95 -9.24 16.91
N THR A 459 1.20 -8.27 17.42
CA THR A 459 -0.13 -7.84 16.99
C THR A 459 -0.03 -7.11 15.67
N ALA A 460 0.05 -7.87 14.58
CA ALA A 460 -0.25 -7.40 13.23
C ALA A 460 -1.64 -7.93 12.86
N THR A 461 -2.66 -7.09 13.01
CA THR A 461 -3.96 -7.33 12.38
C THR A 461 -3.84 -6.78 10.96
N ASP A 462 -3.45 -7.64 10.02
CA ASP A 462 -3.59 -7.36 8.60
C ASP A 462 -4.88 -7.97 8.05
N ASP A 463 -5.51 -7.12 7.26
CA ASP A 463 -6.79 -7.24 6.62
C ASP A 463 -6.73 -8.17 5.40
N ASP A 464 -7.37 -9.35 5.48
CA ASP A 464 -7.93 -10.01 4.30
C ASP A 464 -9.39 -10.42 4.53
N ASN A 465 -10.16 -10.27 3.47
CA ASN A 465 -11.47 -9.66 3.48
C ASN A 465 -12.60 -10.71 3.36
N SER A 466 -12.42 -11.90 3.95
CA SER A 466 -13.40 -13.01 3.84
C SER A 466 -13.90 -13.60 5.17
N THR A 467 -13.32 -13.23 6.31
CA THR A 467 -13.75 -13.73 7.64
C THR A 467 -13.76 -12.66 8.75
N ARG A 468 -13.89 -11.37 8.41
CA ARG A 468 -14.08 -10.34 9.46
C ARG A 468 -15.34 -10.65 10.27
N ASP A 469 -15.24 -10.53 11.59
CA ASP A 469 -16.42 -10.35 12.44
C ASP A 469 -17.23 -9.17 11.87
N ASN A 470 -18.40 -9.47 11.30
CA ASN A 470 -19.30 -8.50 10.69
C ASN A 470 -19.85 -7.49 11.72
N SER A 471 -19.51 -7.61 13.01
CA SER A 471 -19.82 -6.63 14.04
C SER A 471 -18.94 -5.35 13.99
N LEU A 472 -17.77 -5.40 13.35
CA LEU A 472 -16.78 -4.29 13.36
C LEU A 472 -16.70 -3.46 12.05
N ARG A 473 -17.27 -3.92 10.93
CA ARG A 473 -17.31 -3.12 9.67
C ARG A 473 -18.37 -2.03 9.75
N PRO A 474 -18.19 -0.84 9.14
CA PRO A 474 -19.26 0.15 9.06
C PRO A 474 -20.52 -0.40 8.35
N ILE A 475 -20.34 -1.18 7.28
CA ILE A 475 -21.38 -2.06 6.72
C ILE A 475 -20.76 -3.45 6.42
N GLY A 476 -21.25 -4.50 7.06
CA GLY A 476 -20.88 -5.88 6.75
C GLY A 476 -21.52 -6.33 5.43
N MET A 477 -20.78 -7.02 4.55
CA MET A 477 -21.29 -7.50 3.26
C MET A 477 -20.89 -8.97 3.04
N VAL A 478 -21.89 -9.85 2.90
CA VAL A 478 -21.70 -11.29 2.65
C VAL A 478 -22.58 -11.71 1.49
N GLY A 479 -22.01 -12.41 0.51
CA GLY A 479 -22.73 -12.85 -0.68
C GLY A 479 -22.86 -14.35 -0.74
N HIS A 480 -24.11 -14.79 -0.91
CA HIS A 480 -24.53 -16.18 -1.02
C HIS A 480 -25.03 -16.46 -2.43
N PRO A 481 -24.40 -17.36 -3.20
CA PRO A 481 -24.90 -17.73 -4.52
C PRO A 481 -26.25 -18.45 -4.37
N GLY A 482 -27.15 -18.23 -5.31
CA GLY A 482 -28.44 -18.94 -5.40
C GLY A 482 -28.36 -20.41 -5.83
N ALA A 483 -27.14 -20.96 -5.92
CA ALA A 483 -26.86 -22.34 -6.27
C ALA A 483 -25.63 -22.83 -5.50
N LYS A 484 -25.62 -24.12 -5.17
CA LYS A 484 -24.52 -24.77 -4.41
C LYS A 484 -23.19 -24.58 -5.13
N ASN A 485 -22.14 -24.26 -4.37
CA ASN A 485 -20.79 -23.99 -4.87
C ASN A 485 -20.71 -22.87 -5.94
N ALA A 486 -21.73 -22.00 -6.01
CA ALA A 486 -21.90 -21.03 -7.09
C ALA A 486 -21.91 -21.67 -8.49
N GLU A 487 -22.44 -22.88 -8.61
CA GLU A 487 -22.57 -23.59 -9.88
C GLU A 487 -24.02 -23.55 -10.38
N PHE A 488 -24.26 -22.82 -11.46
CA PHE A 488 -25.57 -22.60 -12.03
C PHE A 488 -25.74 -23.41 -13.33
N SER A 489 -26.95 -23.88 -13.62
CA SER A 489 -27.26 -24.42 -14.95
C SER A 489 -27.49 -23.27 -15.93
N SER A 490 -27.14 -23.44 -17.21
CA SER A 490 -27.43 -22.46 -18.27
C SER A 490 -28.92 -22.14 -18.45
N LYS A 491 -29.81 -22.93 -17.85
CA LYS A 491 -31.28 -22.71 -17.83
C LYS A 491 -31.82 -22.14 -16.51
N SER A 492 -30.98 -22.02 -15.47
CA SER A 492 -31.39 -21.53 -14.15
C SER A 492 -31.10 -20.04 -13.98
N ALA A 493 -31.93 -19.35 -13.20
CA ALA A 493 -31.66 -17.96 -12.82
C ALA A 493 -30.37 -17.89 -12.01
N ILE A 494 -29.42 -17.07 -12.47
CA ILE A 494 -28.19 -16.79 -11.74
C ILE A 494 -28.51 -15.63 -10.81
N TYR A 495 -28.36 -15.82 -9.51
CA TYR A 495 -28.60 -14.74 -8.55
C TYR A 495 -27.71 -14.92 -7.32
N TYR A 496 -27.53 -13.82 -6.60
CA TYR A 496 -26.90 -13.82 -5.29
C TYR A 496 -27.81 -13.13 -4.28
N ASN A 497 -27.89 -13.70 -3.08
CA ASN A 497 -28.45 -13.04 -1.92
C ASN A 497 -27.29 -12.37 -1.17
N ILE A 498 -27.29 -11.05 -1.08
CA ILE A 498 -26.25 -10.26 -0.43
C ILE A 498 -26.78 -9.76 0.91
N ASP A 499 -26.23 -10.27 2.00
CA ASP A 499 -26.49 -9.80 3.35
C ASP A 499 -25.66 -8.53 3.64
N LEU A 500 -26.36 -7.44 3.96
CA LEU A 500 -25.80 -6.15 4.29
C LEU A 500 -26.15 -5.78 5.74
N LYS A 501 -25.14 -5.71 6.62
CA LYS A 501 -25.34 -5.28 8.02
C LYS A 501 -24.88 -3.84 8.18
N ASN A 502 -25.81 -2.90 8.28
CA ASN A 502 -25.45 -1.50 8.52
C ASN A 502 -25.13 -1.29 10.01
N ASN A 503 -23.84 -1.18 10.36
CA ASN A 503 -23.42 -0.94 11.74
C ASN A 503 -23.35 0.57 12.08
N PHE A 504 -23.74 1.47 11.17
CA PHE A 504 -23.95 2.87 11.51
C PHE A 504 -25.23 3.05 12.33
N ASP A 505 -25.24 4.08 13.19
CA ASP A 505 -26.43 4.58 13.91
C ASP A 505 -27.34 5.46 13.04
N LYS A 506 -27.09 5.49 11.72
CA LYS A 506 -27.88 6.25 10.73
C LYS A 506 -28.25 5.39 9.53
N LEU A 507 -29.36 5.76 8.88
CA LEU A 507 -29.86 5.12 7.66
C LEU A 507 -28.83 5.31 6.53
N GLN A 508 -28.41 4.22 5.90
CA GLN A 508 -27.54 4.24 4.73
C GLN A 508 -28.35 4.01 3.46
N LYS A 509 -28.20 4.92 2.49
CA LYS A 509 -28.84 4.84 1.18
C LYS A 509 -27.74 4.76 0.12
N GLY A 510 -27.87 3.84 -0.81
CA GLY A 510 -26.82 3.59 -1.78
C GLY A 510 -27.25 2.66 -2.90
N MET A 511 -26.25 2.15 -3.61
CA MET A 511 -26.41 1.24 -4.72
C MET A 511 -25.48 0.05 -4.53
N LEU A 512 -26.04 -1.15 -4.67
CA LEU A 512 -25.30 -2.40 -4.75
C LEU A 512 -25.24 -2.80 -6.22
N SER A 513 -24.06 -2.78 -6.80
CA SER A 513 -23.80 -3.13 -8.18
C SER A 513 -23.07 -4.47 -8.26
N CYS A 514 -23.32 -5.30 -9.25
CA CYS A 514 -22.56 -6.51 -9.55
C CYS A 514 -22.00 -6.44 -10.96
N GLU A 515 -20.68 -6.40 -11.07
CA GLU A 515 -19.98 -6.55 -12.35
C GLU A 515 -19.68 -8.03 -12.58
N ILE A 516 -20.11 -8.57 -13.72
CA ILE A 516 -19.73 -9.89 -14.19
C ILE A 516 -18.57 -9.75 -15.15
N MET A 517 -17.52 -10.55 -14.94
CA MET A 517 -16.34 -10.59 -15.80
C MET A 517 -15.97 -12.03 -16.14
N THR A 518 -15.24 -12.23 -17.23
CA THR A 518 -14.53 -13.49 -17.48
C THR A 518 -13.43 -13.70 -16.43
N VAL A 519 -12.91 -14.93 -16.32
CA VAL A 519 -11.74 -15.22 -15.45
C VAL A 519 -10.52 -14.36 -15.80
N ASP A 520 -10.41 -13.92 -17.06
CA ASP A 520 -9.35 -13.04 -17.58
C ASP A 520 -9.66 -11.53 -17.39
N ASN A 521 -10.63 -11.20 -16.53
CA ASN A 521 -11.05 -9.82 -16.21
C ASN A 521 -11.63 -9.02 -17.39
N GLN A 522 -12.17 -9.68 -18.43
CA GLN A 522 -12.97 -8.96 -19.44
C GLN A 522 -14.37 -8.72 -18.91
N PHE A 523 -14.83 -7.46 -18.94
CA PHE A 523 -16.17 -7.07 -18.51
C PHE A 523 -17.25 -7.69 -19.40
N ILE A 524 -18.30 -8.24 -18.79
CA ILE A 524 -19.44 -8.86 -19.48
C ILE A 524 -20.71 -8.04 -19.26
N SER A 525 -21.08 -7.77 -18.01
CA SER A 525 -22.32 -7.08 -17.68
C SER A 525 -22.28 -6.45 -16.29
N LEU A 526 -23.20 -5.51 -16.05
CA LEU A 526 -23.39 -4.84 -14.76
C LEU A 526 -24.88 -4.84 -14.39
N THR A 527 -25.22 -5.39 -13.23
CA THR A 527 -26.56 -5.25 -12.64
C THR A 527 -26.47 -4.35 -11.41
N SER A 528 -27.40 -3.41 -11.21
CA SER A 528 -27.40 -2.55 -10.02
C SER A 528 -28.78 -2.51 -9.35
N VAL A 529 -28.79 -2.52 -8.02
CA VAL A 529 -30.01 -2.43 -7.20
C VAL A 529 -29.82 -1.33 -6.16
N ALA A 530 -30.80 -0.43 -6.03
CA ALA A 530 -30.81 0.58 -4.98
C ALA A 530 -31.03 -0.10 -3.62
N VAL A 531 -30.24 0.27 -2.61
CA VAL A 531 -30.33 -0.29 -1.27
C VAL A 531 -30.59 0.79 -0.23
N LYS A 532 -31.46 0.48 0.74
CA LYS A 532 -31.80 1.34 1.87
C LYS A 532 -31.64 0.51 3.15
N LEU A 533 -30.56 0.75 3.89
CA LEU A 533 -30.15 -0.04 5.04
C LEU A 533 -30.45 0.73 6.32
N ALA A 534 -31.42 0.24 7.10
CA ALA A 534 -31.79 0.84 8.39
C ALA A 534 -30.60 0.82 9.39
N PRO A 535 -30.50 1.78 10.32
CA PRO A 535 -29.47 1.78 11.35
C PRO A 535 -29.44 0.45 12.12
N LYS A 536 -28.24 -0.08 12.37
CA LYS A 536 -28.01 -1.35 13.11
C LYS A 536 -28.75 -2.58 12.57
N ALA A 537 -29.32 -2.51 11.36
CA ALA A 537 -30.12 -3.58 10.79
C ALA A 537 -29.32 -4.44 9.81
N LEU A 538 -29.66 -5.73 9.77
CA LEU A 538 -29.29 -6.63 8.69
C LEU A 538 -30.37 -6.54 7.60
N SER A 539 -29.97 -6.44 6.34
CA SER A 539 -30.85 -6.46 5.18
C SER A 539 -30.29 -7.41 4.15
N GLN A 540 -31.09 -8.34 3.65
CA GLN A 540 -30.70 -9.22 2.56
C GLN A 540 -31.24 -8.68 1.24
N ILE A 541 -30.38 -8.55 0.24
CA ILE A 541 -30.72 -8.03 -1.09
C ILE A 541 -30.43 -9.11 -2.12
N ARG A 542 -31.47 -9.58 -2.83
CA ARG A 542 -31.29 -10.47 -3.98
C ARG A 542 -30.94 -9.65 -5.22
N ILE A 543 -29.82 -9.99 -5.86
CA ILE A 543 -29.44 -9.45 -7.17
C ILE A 543 -29.47 -10.58 -8.21
N ASN A 544 -30.36 -10.43 -9.19
CA ASN A 544 -30.47 -11.36 -10.31
C ASN A 544 -29.47 -10.95 -11.40
N LEU A 545 -28.62 -11.88 -11.80
CA LEU A 545 -27.61 -11.72 -12.82
C LEU A 545 -28.16 -12.20 -14.18
N PRO A 546 -27.75 -11.58 -15.30
CA PRO A 546 -28.11 -12.06 -16.63
C PRO A 546 -27.62 -13.50 -16.84
N SER A 547 -28.36 -14.29 -17.61
CA SER A 547 -27.91 -15.62 -18.01
C SER A 547 -26.54 -15.56 -18.69
N GLN A 548 -25.68 -16.52 -18.38
CA GLN A 548 -24.35 -16.64 -18.99
C GLN A 548 -24.24 -17.95 -19.76
N SER A 549 -23.38 -17.97 -20.78
CA SER A 549 -22.99 -19.23 -21.44
C SER A 549 -22.17 -20.10 -20.48
N ALA A 550 -22.04 -21.39 -20.80
CA ALA A 550 -21.27 -22.29 -19.95
C ALA A 550 -19.81 -21.81 -19.79
N GLY A 551 -19.31 -21.74 -18.56
CA GLY A 551 -18.00 -21.15 -18.25
C GLY A 551 -17.83 -20.75 -16.79
N LYS A 552 -16.63 -20.27 -16.43
CA LYS A 552 -16.33 -19.67 -15.12
C LYS A 552 -16.27 -18.15 -15.23
N TYR A 553 -16.84 -17.47 -14.25
CA TYR A 553 -17.00 -16.02 -14.23
C TYR A 553 -16.63 -15.45 -12.85
N LYS A 554 -16.26 -14.17 -12.82
CA LYS A 554 -16.11 -13.37 -11.61
C LYS A 554 -17.32 -12.47 -11.45
N ALA A 555 -17.82 -12.34 -10.22
CA ALA A 555 -18.87 -11.40 -9.83
C ALA A 555 -18.31 -10.46 -8.76
N ASN A 556 -18.20 -9.16 -9.08
CA ASN A 556 -17.77 -8.13 -8.14
C ASN A 556 -18.99 -7.36 -7.64
N PHE A 557 -19.40 -7.59 -6.40
CA PHE A 557 -20.47 -6.83 -5.75
C PHE A 557 -19.90 -5.57 -5.10
N ILE A 558 -20.19 -4.41 -5.66
CA ILE A 558 -19.71 -3.11 -5.23
C ILE A 558 -20.86 -2.41 -4.52
N LEU A 559 -20.74 -2.20 -3.21
CA LEU A 559 -21.68 -1.38 -2.45
C LEU A 559 -21.15 0.05 -2.37
N ARG A 560 -21.94 1.02 -2.83
CA ARG A 560 -21.65 2.46 -2.68
C ARG A 560 -22.79 3.13 -1.95
N THR A 561 -22.52 3.66 -0.76
CA THR A 561 -23.40 4.55 0.00
C THR A 561 -22.72 5.90 0.16
N GLY A 562 -23.43 6.91 0.66
CA GLY A 562 -22.85 8.25 0.87
C GLY A 562 -21.63 8.27 1.80
N ASP A 563 -21.52 7.31 2.73
CA ASP A 563 -20.47 7.28 3.75
C ASP A 563 -19.57 6.03 3.69
N TYR A 564 -19.80 5.11 2.74
CA TYR A 564 -19.13 3.81 2.70
C TYR A 564 -19.11 3.22 1.30
N THR A 565 -17.93 2.78 0.84
CA THR A 565 -17.77 1.97 -0.36
C THR A 565 -16.97 0.72 -0.03
N ASP A 566 -17.43 -0.44 -0.49
CA ASP A 566 -16.75 -1.73 -0.33
C ASP A 566 -17.06 -2.64 -1.52
N THR A 567 -16.22 -3.65 -1.75
CA THR A 567 -16.38 -4.59 -2.87
C THR A 567 -16.18 -6.03 -2.42
N LEU A 568 -17.20 -6.87 -2.62
CA LEU A 568 -17.15 -8.30 -2.39
C LEU A 568 -16.94 -9.04 -3.72
N ARG A 569 -15.88 -9.83 -3.83
CA ARG A 569 -15.60 -10.62 -5.04
C ARG A 569 -16.02 -12.08 -4.86
N ARG A 570 -16.62 -12.64 -5.91
CA ARG A 570 -17.05 -14.05 -5.99
C ARG A 570 -16.69 -14.63 -7.34
N ILE A 571 -16.57 -15.96 -7.39
CA ILE A 571 -16.43 -16.73 -8.62
C ILE A 571 -17.65 -17.64 -8.72
N PHE A 572 -18.24 -17.75 -9.91
CA PHE A 572 -19.33 -18.68 -10.19
C PHE A 572 -19.09 -19.42 -11.50
N ARG A 573 -19.68 -20.61 -11.64
CA ARG A 573 -19.62 -21.46 -12.83
C ARG A 573 -21.01 -21.63 -13.41
N VAL A 574 -21.12 -21.69 -14.74
CA VAL A 574 -22.34 -22.06 -15.44
C VAL A 574 -22.10 -23.32 -16.26
N ASP A 575 -22.97 -24.32 -16.11
CA ASP A 575 -22.86 -25.63 -16.73
C ASP A 575 -23.78 -25.79 -17.95
N ALA A 576 -23.34 -26.58 -18.93
CA ALA A 576 -24.15 -26.98 -20.07
C ALA A 576 -25.20 -28.02 -19.63
N ALA A 577 -26.47 -27.82 -20.02
CA ALA A 577 -27.57 -28.66 -19.57
C ALA A 577 -27.48 -30.11 -20.12
N ALA A 578 -27.49 -31.11 -19.23
CA ALA A 578 -27.72 -32.53 -19.56
C ALA A 578 -29.21 -32.92 -19.43
N PRO A 579 -29.73 -33.93 -20.17
CA PRO A 579 -31.15 -34.27 -20.17
C PRO A 579 -31.62 -34.94 -18.88
N ALA A 580 -32.87 -34.64 -18.52
CA ALA A 580 -33.48 -34.88 -17.22
C ALA A 580 -33.55 -36.37 -16.79
N ARG A 581 -33.27 -36.62 -15.50
CA ARG A 581 -33.73 -37.82 -14.77
C ARG A 581 -34.58 -37.41 -13.57
N GLN A 582 -35.57 -38.25 -13.31
CA GLN A 582 -36.75 -38.03 -12.48
C GLN A 582 -36.43 -37.84 -10.99
N ALA A 583 -37.37 -37.13 -10.35
CA ALA A 583 -37.33 -36.64 -9.00
C ALA A 583 -37.44 -37.75 -7.93
N GLU A 584 -36.61 -37.63 -6.90
CA GLU A 584 -36.91 -38.11 -5.56
C GLU A 584 -36.76 -36.98 -4.53
N GLN A 585 -37.43 -37.16 -3.39
CA GLN A 585 -38.07 -36.14 -2.57
C GLN A 585 -37.16 -35.32 -1.64
N ARG A 586 -37.56 -34.05 -1.45
CA ARG A 586 -37.39 -33.11 -0.30
C ARG A 586 -35.96 -32.62 0.08
N SER A 587 -35.70 -31.33 -0.10
CA SER A 587 -34.55 -30.59 0.48
C SER A 587 -34.95 -29.79 1.74
N PRO A 588 -34.22 -29.88 2.87
CA PRO A 588 -34.29 -28.92 3.99
C PRO A 588 -33.48 -27.63 3.69
N ASP A 589 -33.66 -26.61 4.53
CA ASP A 589 -33.09 -25.25 4.48
C ASP A 589 -31.59 -25.18 4.10
N GLU A 590 -31.20 -24.28 3.18
CA GLU A 590 -29.81 -24.06 2.72
C GLU A 590 -28.83 -23.52 3.80
N ASN A 591 -29.26 -23.36 5.06
CA ASN A 591 -28.47 -22.82 6.18
C ASN A 591 -28.10 -23.86 7.25
N GLU A 592 -28.34 -25.14 6.99
CA GLU A 592 -28.13 -26.24 7.91
C GLU A 592 -26.75 -26.91 7.67
N THR A 593 -25.69 -26.36 8.27
CA THR A 593 -24.31 -26.89 8.23
C THR A 593 -23.64 -26.81 9.61
N VAL A 594 -22.48 -27.47 9.79
CA VAL A 594 -21.57 -27.17 10.92
C VAL A 594 -20.27 -26.60 10.39
N SER A 595 -19.93 -25.35 10.73
CA SER A 595 -18.63 -24.80 10.36
C SER A 595 -17.56 -25.19 11.37
N LEU A 596 -16.40 -25.63 10.89
CA LEU A 596 -15.20 -25.92 11.67
C LEU A 596 -14.10 -24.93 11.28
N THR A 597 -13.59 -24.18 12.25
CA THR A 597 -12.41 -23.32 12.09
C THR A 597 -11.30 -23.80 13.00
N GLU A 598 -10.17 -24.16 12.42
CA GLU A 598 -9.00 -24.66 13.12
C GLU A 598 -8.00 -23.53 13.42
N LEU A 599 -7.54 -23.48 14.67
CA LEU A 599 -6.61 -22.48 15.17
C LEU A 599 -5.39 -23.21 15.76
N PRO A 600 -4.25 -23.28 15.05
CA PRO A 600 -3.06 -23.92 15.59
C PRO A 600 -2.53 -23.15 16.81
N GLY A 601 -1.96 -23.87 17.78
CA GLY A 601 -1.32 -23.28 18.96
C GLY A 601 -0.13 -22.36 18.64
N ASN A 602 0.43 -22.50 17.43
CA ASN A 602 1.35 -21.55 16.81
C ASN A 602 0.71 -21.00 15.53
N LYS A 603 0.67 -19.67 15.37
CA LYS A 603 0.05 -18.99 14.22
C LYS A 603 0.60 -19.41 12.84
N GLU A 604 1.83 -19.90 12.77
CA GLU A 604 2.48 -20.40 11.54
C GLU A 604 2.32 -21.91 11.37
N ALA A 605 1.64 -22.59 12.31
CA ALA A 605 1.57 -24.06 12.43
C ALA A 605 2.94 -24.74 12.49
N ILE A 606 3.95 -24.06 13.07
CA ILE A 606 5.30 -24.61 13.29
C ILE A 606 5.52 -24.87 14.79
N PHE A 607 5.89 -26.09 15.13
CA PHE A 607 6.06 -26.55 16.51
C PHE A 607 7.49 -27.05 16.77
N LYS A 608 7.84 -27.19 18.05
CA LYS A 608 9.08 -27.84 18.49
C LYS A 608 8.78 -29.27 18.91
N SER A 609 9.68 -30.22 18.68
CA SER A 609 9.50 -31.61 19.14
C SER A 609 9.35 -31.73 20.66
N SER A 610 9.96 -30.82 21.41
CA SER A 610 9.86 -30.73 22.87
C SER A 610 8.63 -29.99 23.39
N GLY A 611 7.79 -29.45 22.50
CA GLY A 611 6.62 -28.64 22.85
C GLY A 611 5.30 -29.37 22.60
N ASN A 612 4.20 -28.82 23.14
CA ASN A 612 2.86 -29.34 22.86
C ASN A 612 2.41 -28.93 21.46
N ILE A 613 2.09 -29.92 20.62
CA ILE A 613 1.46 -29.70 19.32
C ILE A 613 -0.04 -29.73 19.55
N PHE A 614 -0.74 -28.62 19.33
CA PHE A 614 -2.18 -28.57 19.57
C PHE A 614 -2.92 -27.62 18.62
N TYR A 615 -4.22 -27.87 18.50
CA TYR A 615 -5.17 -27.05 17.75
C TYR A 615 -6.39 -26.78 18.61
N ASN A 616 -6.93 -25.56 18.52
CA ASN A 616 -8.28 -25.24 18.98
C ASN A 616 -9.20 -25.28 17.76
N LEU A 617 -10.28 -26.06 17.83
CA LEU A 617 -11.29 -26.13 16.79
C LEU A 617 -12.54 -25.38 17.24
N ASP A 618 -12.88 -24.30 16.57
CA ASP A 618 -14.11 -23.57 16.77
C ASP A 618 -15.20 -24.19 15.88
N LEU A 619 -16.14 -24.89 16.52
CA LEU A 619 -17.28 -25.51 15.87
C LEU A 619 -18.50 -24.62 16.04
N LYS A 620 -19.26 -24.42 14.98
CA LYS A 620 -20.55 -23.72 15.05
C LYS A 620 -21.61 -24.48 14.28
N ASN A 621 -22.64 -24.89 15.02
CA ASN A 621 -23.82 -25.54 14.46
C ASN A 621 -24.75 -24.46 13.89
N HIS A 622 -24.97 -24.47 12.58
CA HIS A 622 -25.92 -23.59 11.91
C HIS A 622 -27.31 -24.23 11.75
N PHE A 623 -27.49 -25.50 12.11
CA PHE A 623 -28.81 -26.13 12.20
C PHE A 623 -29.64 -25.50 13.34
N ASN A 624 -30.97 -25.52 13.19
CA ASN A 624 -31.89 -25.25 14.30
C ASN A 624 -32.00 -26.45 15.26
N THR A 625 -31.64 -27.64 14.78
CA THR A 625 -31.63 -28.89 15.53
C THR A 625 -30.29 -29.13 16.23
N ARG A 626 -30.31 -29.95 17.28
CA ARG A 626 -29.10 -30.41 17.97
C ARG A 626 -28.35 -31.39 17.06
N GLN A 627 -27.04 -31.20 16.93
CA GLN A 627 -26.14 -32.06 16.18
C GLN A 627 -25.23 -32.82 17.14
N GLN A 628 -25.32 -34.15 17.13
CA GLN A 628 -24.48 -35.04 17.94
C GLN A 628 -23.62 -35.90 17.03
N GLY A 629 -22.42 -36.26 17.47
CA GLY A 629 -21.52 -37.11 16.71
C GLY A 629 -20.08 -36.98 17.18
N LYS A 630 -19.14 -36.99 16.24
CA LYS A 630 -17.70 -36.99 16.54
C LYS A 630 -16.93 -35.97 15.74
N VAL A 631 -15.90 -35.42 16.37
CA VAL A 631 -14.79 -34.78 15.67
C VAL A 631 -13.58 -35.69 15.78
N SER A 632 -13.03 -36.08 14.64
CA SER A 632 -11.85 -36.92 14.56
C SER A 632 -10.68 -36.12 13.98
N CYS A 633 -9.48 -36.39 14.47
CA CYS A 633 -8.25 -35.80 13.99
C CYS A 633 -7.30 -36.91 13.58
N GLU A 634 -6.92 -36.94 12.31
CA GLU A 634 -5.93 -37.87 11.76
C GLU A 634 -4.66 -37.10 11.39
N VAL A 635 -3.51 -37.57 11.90
CA VAL A 635 -2.19 -37.10 11.51
C VAL A 635 -1.55 -38.15 10.60
N SER A 636 -1.03 -37.72 9.46
CA SER A 636 -0.29 -38.56 8.52
C SER A 636 1.00 -37.88 8.06
N SER A 637 1.98 -38.67 7.61
CA SER A 637 3.15 -38.13 6.92
C SER A 637 2.79 -37.54 5.56
N MET A 638 3.72 -36.81 4.93
CA MET A 638 3.46 -36.12 3.66
C MET A 638 3.14 -37.07 2.49
N ASP A 639 3.61 -38.32 2.54
CA ASP A 639 3.29 -39.41 1.60
C ASP A 639 1.94 -40.10 1.90
N GLY A 640 1.25 -39.73 2.98
CA GLY A 640 -0.09 -40.21 3.31
C GLY A 640 -0.13 -41.41 4.26
N LYS A 641 1.00 -41.86 4.82
CA LYS A 641 0.98 -42.89 5.86
C LYS A 641 0.38 -42.35 7.15
N SER A 642 -0.73 -42.95 7.60
CA SER A 642 -1.39 -42.58 8.86
C SER A 642 -0.48 -42.87 10.06
N LEU A 643 -0.36 -41.91 10.97
CA LEU A 643 0.54 -41.94 12.14
C LEU A 643 -0.25 -42.00 13.45
N SER A 644 -1.34 -41.24 13.54
CA SER A 644 -2.21 -41.25 14.72
C SER A 644 -3.61 -40.77 14.36
N THR A 645 -4.62 -41.37 14.98
CA THR A 645 -6.01 -40.91 14.90
C THR A 645 -6.57 -40.75 16.30
N SER A 646 -7.23 -39.62 16.55
CA SER A 646 -7.97 -39.35 17.78
C SER A 646 -9.41 -38.97 17.43
N SER A 647 -10.36 -39.22 18.32
CA SER A 647 -11.77 -38.95 18.10
C SER A 647 -12.44 -38.54 19.40
N PHE A 648 -13.28 -37.52 19.34
CA PHE A 648 -13.92 -36.90 20.49
C PHE A 648 -15.41 -36.72 20.21
N ASP A 649 -16.25 -37.07 21.18
CA ASP A 649 -17.69 -36.87 21.07
C ASP A 649 -18.02 -35.37 21.12
N VAL A 650 -18.91 -34.95 20.23
CA VAL A 650 -19.43 -33.59 20.17
C VAL A 650 -20.95 -33.61 20.27
N ASP A 651 -21.49 -32.73 21.12
CA ASP A 651 -22.90 -32.42 21.22
C ASP A 651 -23.05 -30.90 21.08
N LEU A 652 -23.67 -30.47 19.98
CA LEU A 652 -23.89 -29.08 19.63
C LEU A 652 -25.38 -28.81 19.60
N ALA A 653 -25.89 -28.04 20.57
CA ALA A 653 -27.26 -27.55 20.49
C ALA A 653 -27.50 -26.72 19.20
N GLY A 654 -28.75 -26.59 18.78
CA GLY A 654 -29.11 -25.76 17.63
C GLY A 654 -28.57 -24.33 17.77
N LYS A 655 -27.97 -23.80 16.71
CA LYS A 655 -27.32 -22.47 16.65
C LYS A 655 -26.15 -22.25 17.63
N ALA A 656 -25.70 -23.27 18.36
CA ALA A 656 -24.63 -23.14 19.34
C ALA A 656 -23.23 -23.14 18.70
N SER A 657 -22.24 -22.64 19.45
CA SER A 657 -20.82 -22.76 19.14
C SER A 657 -20.09 -23.46 20.28
N LYS A 658 -19.07 -24.24 19.97
CA LYS A 658 -18.25 -24.98 20.93
C LYS A 658 -16.81 -24.99 20.44
N GLN A 659 -15.87 -24.69 21.33
CA GLN A 659 -14.45 -24.86 21.06
C GLN A 659 -14.00 -26.24 21.57
N VAL A 660 -13.17 -26.93 20.78
CA VAL A 660 -12.57 -28.22 21.13
C VAL A 660 -11.05 -28.08 21.07
N HIS A 661 -10.37 -28.40 22.17
CA HIS A 661 -8.91 -28.39 22.22
C HIS A 661 -8.38 -29.79 21.89
N ILE A 662 -7.54 -29.90 20.86
CA ILE A 662 -6.95 -31.14 20.39
C ILE A 662 -5.44 -31.09 20.58
N ASN A 663 -4.91 -31.99 21.41
CA ASN A 663 -3.48 -32.25 21.50
C ASN A 663 -3.09 -33.35 20.51
N LEU A 664 -2.11 -33.07 19.68
CA LEU A 664 -1.51 -34.02 18.75
C LEU A 664 -0.28 -34.67 19.40
N PRO A 665 0.01 -35.94 19.09
CA PRO A 665 1.22 -36.59 19.58
C PRO A 665 2.45 -35.88 19.06
N ALA A 666 3.50 -35.83 19.89
CA ALA A 666 4.81 -35.31 19.51
C ALA A 666 5.30 -36.00 18.22
N GLN A 667 5.92 -35.21 17.33
CA GLN A 667 6.45 -35.70 16.08
C GLN A 667 7.97 -35.47 16.01
N LEU A 668 8.63 -36.26 15.17
CA LEU A 668 10.01 -36.00 14.79
C LEU A 668 10.11 -34.75 13.90
N PRO A 669 11.32 -34.21 13.68
CA PRO A 669 11.50 -33.11 12.73
C PRO A 669 10.95 -33.46 11.34
N GLY A 670 10.07 -32.61 10.79
CA GLY A 670 9.41 -32.87 9.53
C GLY A 670 8.11 -32.07 9.33
N PHE A 671 7.41 -32.34 8.23
CA PHE A 671 6.07 -31.85 7.96
C PHE A 671 5.06 -33.00 7.98
N TYR A 672 3.85 -32.69 8.41
CA TYR A 672 2.78 -33.66 8.62
C TYR A 672 1.45 -33.08 8.15
N LYS A 673 0.61 -33.92 7.55
CA LYS A 673 -0.78 -33.60 7.24
C LYS A 673 -1.63 -33.85 8.48
N VAL A 674 -2.60 -32.97 8.71
CA VAL A 674 -3.62 -33.16 9.75
C VAL A 674 -5.02 -32.94 9.15
N ASN A 675 -5.87 -33.94 9.29
CA ASN A 675 -7.25 -33.93 8.83
C ASN A 675 -8.18 -33.81 10.05
N PHE A 676 -8.96 -32.74 10.11
CA PHE A 676 -10.04 -32.58 11.10
C PHE A 676 -11.37 -32.94 10.44
N MET A 677 -11.95 -34.06 10.86
CA MET A 677 -13.17 -34.64 10.31
C MET A 677 -14.32 -34.45 11.30
N ILE A 678 -15.34 -33.68 10.94
CA ILE A 678 -16.58 -33.62 11.71
C ILE A 678 -17.59 -34.58 11.09
N ASN A 679 -18.21 -35.41 11.91
CA ASN A 679 -19.26 -36.35 11.51
C ASN A 679 -20.36 -36.29 12.58
N VAL A 680 -21.40 -35.51 12.31
CA VAL A 680 -22.61 -35.41 13.14
C VAL A 680 -23.82 -35.90 12.37
N ASN A 681 -24.92 -36.16 13.08
CA ASN A 681 -26.12 -36.79 12.53
C ASN A 681 -26.53 -36.29 11.12
N ASP A 682 -26.51 -34.97 10.90
CA ASP A 682 -26.97 -34.36 9.65
C ASP A 682 -25.85 -33.68 8.83
N TYR A 683 -24.56 -33.82 9.22
CA TYR A 683 -23.45 -33.13 8.55
C TYR A 683 -22.10 -33.84 8.70
N ASP A 684 -21.38 -33.97 7.59
CA ASP A 684 -19.99 -34.43 7.54
C ASP A 684 -19.11 -33.49 6.71
N ASP A 685 -17.88 -33.24 7.19
CA ASP A 685 -16.87 -32.48 6.44
C ASP A 685 -15.45 -32.80 6.93
N THR A 686 -14.43 -32.51 6.11
CA THR A 686 -13.02 -32.69 6.44
C THR A 686 -12.20 -31.45 6.07
N VAL A 687 -11.66 -30.80 7.10
CA VAL A 687 -10.68 -29.72 6.95
C VAL A 687 -9.27 -30.31 6.96
N ARG A 688 -8.49 -30.00 5.92
CA ARG A 688 -7.12 -30.52 5.74
C ARG A 688 -6.10 -29.41 5.99
N ARG A 689 -5.12 -29.68 6.84
CA ARG A 689 -4.01 -28.77 7.14
C ARG A 689 -2.67 -29.49 7.08
N VAL A 690 -1.60 -28.70 7.10
CA VAL A 690 -0.22 -29.17 7.26
C VAL A 690 0.41 -28.39 8.41
N PHE A 691 1.23 -29.06 9.21
CA PHE A 691 2.03 -28.45 10.26
C PHE A 691 3.48 -28.93 10.16
N GLY A 692 4.41 -28.11 10.66
CA GLY A 692 5.84 -28.43 10.71
C GLY A 692 6.33 -28.63 12.13
N VAL A 693 7.35 -29.47 12.31
CA VAL A 693 8.04 -29.71 13.57
C VAL A 693 9.55 -29.57 13.36
N ASP A 694 10.21 -28.76 14.18
CA ASP A 694 11.66 -28.51 14.13
C ASP A 694 12.21 -28.30 12.71
N ILE A 695 11.49 -27.48 11.93
CA ILE A 695 11.67 -27.39 10.48
C ILE A 695 13.09 -26.94 10.04
N TYR A 696 13.82 -26.24 10.92
CA TYR A 696 15.19 -25.80 10.66
C TYR A 696 16.23 -26.93 10.76
N ASN A 697 15.82 -28.10 11.27
CA ASN A 697 16.65 -29.31 11.32
C ASN A 697 16.41 -30.24 10.13
N ILE A 698 15.50 -29.88 9.22
CA ILE A 698 15.18 -30.67 8.03
C ILE A 698 16.32 -30.51 7.01
N ASN A 699 16.92 -31.63 6.63
CA ASN A 699 17.94 -31.71 5.60
C ASN A 699 17.59 -32.86 4.64
N SER A 700 17.97 -32.70 3.37
CA SER A 700 17.78 -33.77 2.39
C SER A 700 18.71 -34.93 2.67
N LYS A 701 18.22 -36.16 2.45
CA LYS A 701 19.01 -37.39 2.54
C LYS A 701 19.77 -37.70 1.25
N HIS A 702 19.45 -36.99 0.17
CA HIS A 702 20.04 -37.20 -1.14
C HIS A 702 21.24 -36.26 -1.33
N PRO A 703 22.47 -36.79 -1.52
CA PRO A 703 23.65 -35.94 -1.61
C PRO A 703 23.70 -35.17 -2.94
N LYS A 704 24.47 -34.06 -2.94
CA LYS A 704 24.86 -33.32 -4.14
C LYS A 704 25.73 -34.22 -5.04
N PRO A 705 25.54 -34.25 -6.38
CA PRO A 705 26.44 -34.97 -7.28
C PRO A 705 27.90 -34.53 -7.12
N ALA A 706 28.85 -35.46 -7.25
CA ALA A 706 30.26 -35.19 -6.97
C ALA A 706 30.90 -34.18 -7.95
N ASP A 707 30.48 -34.19 -9.21
CA ASP A 707 30.90 -33.28 -10.28
C ASP A 707 29.95 -32.09 -10.48
N PHE A 708 29.03 -31.82 -9.53
CA PHE A 708 28.01 -30.77 -9.66
C PHE A 708 28.61 -29.37 -9.91
N ASP A 709 29.61 -28.99 -9.12
CA ASP A 709 30.24 -27.67 -9.25
C ASP A 709 31.03 -27.55 -10.57
N GLU A 710 31.68 -28.63 -11.00
CA GLU A 710 32.39 -28.69 -12.29
C GLU A 710 31.41 -28.60 -13.48
N PHE A 711 30.26 -29.27 -13.39
CA PHE A 711 29.21 -29.22 -14.40
C PHE A 711 28.72 -27.78 -14.63
N TRP A 712 28.41 -27.04 -13.55
CA TRP A 712 27.95 -25.66 -13.66
C TRP A 712 29.06 -24.67 -14.00
N ALA A 713 30.29 -24.90 -13.55
CA ALA A 713 31.46 -24.13 -14.00
C ALA A 713 31.69 -24.29 -15.51
N THR A 714 31.52 -25.50 -16.04
CA THR A 714 31.60 -25.78 -17.48
C THR A 714 30.51 -25.06 -18.25
N ALA A 715 29.26 -25.08 -17.76
CA ALA A 715 28.15 -24.32 -18.37
C ALA A 715 28.42 -22.81 -18.41
N LYS A 716 28.94 -22.24 -17.31
CA LYS A 716 29.33 -20.81 -17.28
C LYS A 716 30.46 -20.51 -18.25
N LYS A 717 31.47 -21.39 -18.36
CA LYS A 717 32.58 -21.24 -19.31
C LYS A 717 32.07 -21.29 -20.76
N GLU A 718 31.20 -22.25 -21.07
CA GLU A 718 30.53 -22.33 -22.38
C GLU A 718 29.78 -21.04 -22.69
N LEU A 719 28.94 -20.56 -21.77
CA LEU A 719 28.21 -19.30 -21.93
C LEU A 719 29.17 -18.13 -22.20
N SER A 720 30.26 -18.01 -21.45
CA SER A 720 31.24 -16.92 -21.61
C SER A 720 31.96 -16.93 -22.97
N GLY A 721 32.05 -18.09 -23.62
CA GLY A 721 32.61 -18.22 -24.97
C GLY A 721 31.65 -17.78 -26.08
N ILE A 722 30.37 -17.53 -25.77
CA ILE A 722 29.35 -17.10 -26.73
C ILE A 722 29.22 -15.57 -26.68
N GLU A 723 29.42 -14.94 -27.84
CA GLU A 723 29.22 -13.50 -28.02
C GLU A 723 27.77 -13.11 -27.67
N PRO A 724 27.54 -12.23 -26.67
CA PRO A 724 26.19 -11.95 -26.18
C PRO A 724 25.23 -11.31 -27.18
N ARG A 725 25.76 -10.57 -28.15
CA ARG A 725 25.00 -9.78 -29.15
C ARG A 725 23.80 -9.03 -28.54
N PHE A 726 24.04 -8.33 -27.44
CA PHE A 726 23.01 -7.59 -26.72
C PHE A 726 22.34 -6.56 -27.64
N ARG A 727 21.01 -6.62 -27.73
CA ARG A 727 20.18 -5.59 -28.36
C ARG A 727 19.15 -5.07 -27.37
N MET A 728 18.94 -3.76 -27.42
CA MET A 728 17.93 -3.05 -26.65
C MET A 728 17.14 -2.19 -27.63
N ILE A 729 15.90 -2.58 -27.90
CA ILE A 729 15.07 -2.01 -28.96
C ILE A 729 13.88 -1.35 -28.30
N GLU A 730 13.75 -0.03 -28.43
CA GLU A 730 12.61 0.70 -27.86
C GLU A 730 11.29 0.22 -28.48
N LYS A 731 10.26 0.11 -27.64
CA LYS A 731 8.88 -0.25 -27.99
C LYS A 731 7.94 0.86 -27.50
N PRO A 732 7.87 2.00 -28.22
CA PRO A 732 7.07 3.14 -27.80
C PRO A 732 5.58 2.80 -27.59
N GLU A 733 5.06 1.85 -28.36
CA GLU A 733 3.68 1.37 -28.27
C GLU A 733 3.34 0.65 -26.96
N LEU A 734 4.37 0.19 -26.23
CA LEU A 734 4.23 -0.44 -24.91
C LEU A 734 4.54 0.53 -23.75
N SER A 735 4.95 1.76 -24.03
CA SER A 735 5.39 2.75 -23.03
C SER A 735 4.20 3.53 -22.45
N LYS A 736 4.26 3.92 -21.16
CA LYS A 736 3.25 4.76 -20.49
C LYS A 736 3.78 6.16 -20.17
N ASP A 737 2.94 7.06 -19.65
CA ASP A 737 3.32 8.46 -19.35
C ASP A 737 4.57 8.59 -18.46
N GLY A 738 4.85 7.61 -17.60
CA GLY A 738 5.99 7.61 -16.68
C GLY A 738 7.23 6.82 -17.13
N ASP A 739 7.15 5.99 -18.16
CA ASP A 739 8.21 5.03 -18.49
C ASP A 739 8.45 4.81 -19.99
N HIS A 740 9.65 4.31 -20.31
CA HIS A 740 10.04 3.77 -21.61
C HIS A 740 10.20 2.27 -21.51
N VAL A 741 9.65 1.54 -22.47
CA VAL A 741 9.77 0.08 -22.58
C VAL A 741 10.69 -0.30 -23.73
N PHE A 742 11.57 -1.27 -23.49
CA PHE A 742 12.48 -1.84 -24.46
C PHE A 742 12.36 -3.36 -24.50
N LEU A 743 12.43 -3.92 -25.71
CA LEU A 743 12.72 -5.33 -25.92
C LEU A 743 14.23 -5.55 -25.75
N ILE A 744 14.60 -6.48 -24.88
CA ILE A 744 15.98 -6.97 -24.76
C ILE A 744 16.11 -8.25 -25.58
N GLU A 745 17.22 -8.40 -26.31
CA GLU A 745 17.62 -9.65 -26.93
C GLU A 745 19.08 -9.97 -26.61
N MET A 746 19.37 -11.24 -26.34
CA MET A 746 20.70 -11.73 -26.01
C MET A 746 20.90 -13.18 -26.49
N GLN A 747 22.11 -13.51 -26.93
CA GLN A 747 22.50 -14.87 -27.28
C GLN A 747 22.96 -15.62 -26.03
N SER A 748 22.49 -16.85 -25.89
CA SER A 748 22.80 -17.75 -24.77
C SER A 748 23.32 -19.10 -25.28
N ILE A 749 23.53 -20.06 -24.37
CA ILE A 749 23.98 -21.42 -24.68
C ILE A 749 23.16 -22.02 -25.82
N GLY A 750 23.86 -22.61 -26.80
CA GLY A 750 23.29 -23.13 -28.04
C GLY A 750 23.11 -22.08 -29.13
N ASN A 751 23.68 -20.87 -28.97
CA ASN A 751 23.44 -19.71 -29.84
C ASN A 751 21.94 -19.41 -30.01
N LEU A 752 21.16 -19.67 -28.96
CA LEU A 752 19.74 -19.35 -28.92
C LEU A 752 19.55 -17.91 -28.47
N THR A 753 18.73 -17.18 -29.23
CA THR A 753 18.29 -15.84 -28.83
C THR A 753 17.21 -15.96 -27.77
N VAL A 754 17.44 -15.31 -26.64
CA VAL A 754 16.47 -15.16 -25.56
C VAL A 754 16.16 -13.69 -25.35
N ARG A 755 14.95 -13.43 -24.85
CA ARG A 755 14.36 -12.10 -24.81
C ARG A 755 13.76 -11.77 -23.46
N GLY A 756 13.62 -10.47 -23.24
CA GLY A 756 12.96 -9.92 -22.07
C GLY A 756 12.51 -8.51 -22.33
N TRP A 757 12.06 -7.86 -21.26
CA TRP A 757 11.66 -6.47 -21.27
C TRP A 757 12.53 -5.67 -20.31
N MET A 758 12.87 -4.45 -20.69
CA MET A 758 13.44 -3.45 -19.79
C MET A 758 12.48 -2.27 -19.74
N THR A 759 12.11 -1.84 -18.55
CA THR A 759 11.35 -0.60 -18.34
C THR A 759 12.23 0.39 -17.59
N LEU A 760 12.28 1.63 -18.08
CA LEU A 760 13.05 2.72 -17.48
C LEU A 760 12.18 3.97 -17.26
N PRO A 761 12.36 4.71 -16.16
CA PRO A 761 11.69 5.98 -15.93
C PRO A 761 12.02 7.02 -17.01
N LYS A 762 11.01 7.79 -17.44
CA LYS A 762 11.14 8.86 -18.45
C LYS A 762 11.89 10.09 -17.93
N ASP A 763 11.70 10.42 -16.66
CA ASP A 763 12.23 11.61 -15.98
C ASP A 763 13.62 11.41 -15.35
N ARG A 764 14.25 10.26 -15.59
CA ARG A 764 15.61 9.97 -15.09
C ARG A 764 16.62 11.01 -15.58
N ARG A 765 17.55 11.38 -14.71
CA ARG A 765 18.62 12.33 -15.09
C ARG A 765 19.56 11.70 -16.11
N ARG A 766 20.13 12.52 -17.00
CA ARG A 766 21.18 12.09 -17.92
C ARG A 766 22.35 11.51 -17.10
N ASN A 767 22.71 10.25 -17.36
CA ASN A 767 23.73 9.45 -16.65
C ASN A 767 23.34 8.93 -15.25
N GLN A 768 22.08 9.00 -14.85
CA GLN A 768 21.62 8.34 -13.62
C GLN A 768 21.72 6.82 -13.77
N LYS A 769 22.39 6.18 -12.80
CA LYS A 769 22.35 4.72 -12.63
C LYS A 769 21.20 4.37 -11.71
N LEU A 770 20.38 3.39 -12.11
CA LEU A 770 19.22 2.94 -11.35
C LEU A 770 19.53 1.57 -10.74
N PRO A 771 19.14 1.33 -9.48
CA PRO A 771 19.05 -0.02 -8.94
C PRO A 771 18.23 -0.92 -9.87
N VAL A 772 18.60 -2.20 -9.90
CA VAL A 772 18.10 -3.14 -10.88
C VAL A 772 17.11 -4.09 -10.22
N TYR A 773 15.90 -4.16 -10.77
CA TYR A 773 14.91 -5.17 -10.43
C TYR A 773 14.87 -6.23 -11.54
N ILE A 774 15.01 -7.51 -11.22
CA ILE A 774 14.92 -8.61 -12.19
C ILE A 774 13.80 -9.56 -11.79
N ALA A 775 12.73 -9.61 -12.58
CA ALA A 775 11.70 -10.65 -12.49
C ALA A 775 12.09 -11.88 -13.31
N LEU A 776 12.03 -13.05 -12.67
CA LEU A 776 12.21 -14.34 -13.30
C LEU A 776 10.88 -15.12 -13.41
N PRO A 777 10.66 -15.84 -14.52
CA PRO A 777 9.34 -16.37 -14.87
C PRO A 777 8.99 -17.61 -14.05
N GLY A 778 7.73 -17.68 -13.60
CA GLY A 778 7.13 -18.94 -13.14
C GLY A 778 6.94 -19.94 -14.28
N TYR A 779 6.57 -21.17 -13.94
CA TYR A 779 6.39 -22.24 -14.92
C TYR A 779 5.27 -21.91 -15.92
N GLY A 780 5.61 -21.84 -17.21
CA GLY A 780 4.67 -21.48 -18.28
C GLY A 780 4.33 -19.98 -18.35
N ALA A 781 5.02 -19.11 -17.60
CA ALA A 781 4.73 -17.69 -17.59
C ALA A 781 5.16 -16.97 -18.90
N ASN A 782 4.49 -15.86 -19.18
CA ASN A 782 4.86 -14.90 -20.21
C ASN A 782 4.97 -13.52 -19.56
N LEU A 783 6.16 -13.20 -19.05
CA LEU A 783 6.37 -11.92 -18.39
C LEU A 783 6.23 -10.78 -19.41
N LYS A 784 5.58 -9.72 -18.95
CA LYS A 784 5.33 -8.46 -19.67
C LYS A 784 6.21 -7.35 -19.11
N PRO A 785 6.34 -6.20 -19.81
CA PRO A 785 6.97 -5.02 -19.24
C PRO A 785 6.39 -4.67 -17.87
N ILE A 786 7.25 -4.33 -16.93
CA ILE A 786 6.86 -3.96 -15.56
C ILE A 786 6.82 -2.44 -15.51
N HIS A 787 5.66 -1.88 -15.23
CA HIS A 787 5.44 -0.43 -15.19
C HIS A 787 5.52 0.13 -13.76
N ASP A 788 5.59 1.46 -13.66
CA ASP A 788 5.46 2.19 -12.40
C ASP A 788 6.57 1.90 -11.36
N MET A 789 7.73 1.41 -11.81
CA MET A 789 8.94 1.23 -10.99
C MET A 789 9.90 2.42 -11.14
N PHE A 790 9.48 3.59 -10.67
CA PHE A 790 10.18 4.88 -10.91
C PHE A 790 11.62 4.95 -10.40
N ASP A 791 12.00 4.10 -9.45
CA ASP A 791 13.35 4.09 -8.85
C ASP A 791 14.25 2.99 -9.40
N PHE A 792 13.78 2.18 -10.36
CA PHE A 792 14.50 1.00 -10.85
C PHE A 792 14.69 1.00 -12.37
N ALA A 793 15.75 0.33 -12.80
CA ALA A 793 15.77 -0.36 -14.08
C ALA A 793 15.05 -1.71 -13.87
N ALA A 794 13.82 -1.84 -14.38
CA ALA A 794 13.01 -3.04 -14.18
C ALA A 794 13.14 -3.98 -15.39
N LEU A 795 13.66 -5.18 -15.15
CA LEU A 795 13.86 -6.22 -16.15
C LEU A 795 12.91 -7.39 -15.90
N ALA A 796 12.30 -7.89 -16.97
CA ALA A 796 11.48 -9.08 -16.96
C ALA A 796 12.02 -10.07 -17.99
N LEU A 797 12.71 -11.12 -17.53
CA LEU A 797 13.31 -12.12 -18.40
C LEU A 797 12.28 -13.20 -18.76
N ASN A 798 12.13 -13.51 -20.05
CA ASN A 798 11.53 -14.76 -20.46
C ASN A 798 12.65 -15.71 -20.91
N VAL A 799 12.95 -16.72 -20.11
CA VAL A 799 13.95 -17.75 -20.47
C VAL A 799 13.53 -18.50 -21.74
N ARG A 800 14.47 -19.22 -22.38
CA ARG A 800 14.18 -20.03 -23.57
C ARG A 800 12.90 -20.86 -23.40
N GLY A 801 12.08 -20.95 -24.44
CA GLY A 801 10.82 -21.71 -24.38
C GLY A 801 9.64 -21.02 -23.71
N LEU A 802 9.81 -19.84 -23.12
CA LEU A 802 8.75 -19.10 -22.44
C LEU A 802 8.58 -17.70 -23.01
N GLY A 803 7.39 -17.11 -22.77
CA GLY A 803 7.04 -15.76 -23.17
C GLY A 803 7.46 -15.37 -24.60
N ASN A 804 8.16 -14.24 -24.73
CA ASN A 804 8.67 -13.74 -26.01
C ASN A 804 10.00 -14.40 -26.47
N SER A 805 10.49 -15.42 -25.76
CA SER A 805 11.59 -16.29 -26.21
C SER A 805 11.09 -17.60 -26.84
N ASN A 806 9.78 -17.84 -26.79
CA ASN A 806 9.13 -19.02 -27.36
C ASN A 806 9.05 -19.00 -28.91
N ASP A 807 9.40 -17.88 -29.53
CA ASP A 807 9.51 -17.73 -30.99
C ASP A 807 10.74 -18.43 -31.58
N VAL A 808 11.80 -18.62 -30.77
CA VAL A 808 13.04 -19.29 -31.16
C VAL A 808 12.99 -20.77 -30.83
N LEU A 809 12.55 -21.11 -29.61
CA LEU A 809 12.37 -22.49 -29.17
C LEU A 809 10.92 -22.68 -28.74
N LYS A 810 10.08 -23.20 -29.64
CA LYS A 810 8.66 -23.41 -29.35
C LYS A 810 8.46 -24.74 -28.63
N VAL A 811 8.12 -24.69 -27.35
CA VAL A 811 7.86 -25.89 -26.53
C VAL A 811 6.50 -25.79 -25.84
N GLY A 812 5.78 -26.92 -25.78
CA GLY A 812 4.52 -27.01 -25.05
C GLY A 812 4.72 -26.89 -23.53
N ARG A 813 3.67 -26.52 -22.78
CA ARG A 813 3.75 -26.39 -21.31
C ARG A 813 4.20 -27.68 -20.64
N GLU A 814 3.68 -28.85 -21.02
CA GLU A 814 4.12 -30.14 -20.43
C GLU A 814 5.48 -30.58 -20.99
N GLU A 815 5.73 -30.35 -22.29
CA GLU A 815 7.02 -30.68 -22.94
C GLU A 815 8.19 -29.90 -22.31
N PHE A 816 7.97 -28.67 -21.86
CA PHE A 816 9.01 -27.87 -21.22
C PHE A 816 9.66 -28.60 -20.03
N LEU A 817 8.91 -29.36 -19.24
CA LEU A 817 9.50 -30.08 -18.10
C LEU A 817 10.40 -31.24 -18.53
N THR A 818 10.10 -31.86 -19.67
CA THR A 818 10.70 -33.13 -20.12
C THR A 818 11.62 -32.97 -21.34
N LYS A 819 11.74 -31.76 -21.89
CA LYS A 819 12.56 -31.46 -23.06
C LYS A 819 14.03 -31.79 -22.79
N ASP A 820 14.51 -32.84 -23.43
CA ASP A 820 15.88 -33.38 -23.32
C ASP A 820 16.26 -33.86 -21.90
N ILE A 821 15.27 -34.26 -21.08
CA ILE A 821 15.46 -34.65 -19.67
C ILE A 821 16.37 -35.86 -19.45
N THR A 822 16.57 -36.69 -20.48
CA THR A 822 17.43 -37.88 -20.43
C THR A 822 18.91 -37.57 -20.70
N ASN A 823 19.25 -36.30 -20.99
CA ASN A 823 20.62 -35.83 -21.17
C ASN A 823 20.85 -34.52 -20.39
N ARG A 824 21.60 -34.58 -19.28
CA ARG A 824 21.91 -33.42 -18.42
C ARG A 824 22.55 -32.24 -19.16
N ASP A 825 23.34 -32.48 -20.20
CA ASP A 825 24.04 -31.43 -20.96
C ASP A 825 23.13 -30.71 -21.97
N LYS A 826 22.01 -31.35 -22.35
CA LYS A 826 21.01 -30.81 -23.29
C LYS A 826 19.70 -30.39 -22.62
N TYR A 827 19.46 -30.82 -21.38
CA TYR A 827 18.23 -30.54 -20.66
C TYR A 827 17.90 -29.04 -20.64
N ILE A 828 16.65 -28.70 -20.93
CA ILE A 828 16.22 -27.31 -21.14
C ILE A 828 16.51 -26.39 -19.94
N LEU A 829 16.45 -26.90 -18.69
CA LEU A 829 16.76 -26.09 -17.51
C LEU A 829 18.23 -25.67 -17.44
N ARG A 830 19.17 -26.43 -18.02
CA ARG A 830 20.59 -26.02 -18.13
C ARG A 830 20.69 -24.72 -18.90
N GLY A 831 19.99 -24.68 -20.02
CA GLY A 831 19.87 -23.51 -20.85
C GLY A 831 19.14 -22.36 -20.16
N ALA A 832 17.97 -22.61 -19.57
CA ALA A 832 17.17 -21.58 -18.91
C ALA A 832 17.91 -20.91 -17.74
N ILE A 833 18.68 -21.67 -16.96
CA ILE A 833 19.53 -21.15 -15.89
C ILE A 833 20.65 -20.27 -16.46
N MET A 834 21.26 -20.67 -17.57
CA MET A 834 22.29 -19.87 -18.24
C MET A 834 21.73 -18.62 -18.92
N ASP A 835 20.45 -18.61 -19.30
CA ASP A 835 19.76 -17.39 -19.73
C ASP A 835 19.66 -16.36 -18.59
N CYS A 836 19.44 -16.82 -17.34
CA CYS A 836 19.47 -15.95 -16.16
C CYS A 836 20.87 -15.39 -15.89
N VAL A 837 21.93 -16.19 -16.04
CA VAL A 837 23.32 -15.71 -15.91
C VAL A 837 23.64 -14.70 -17.02
N ARG A 838 23.19 -14.95 -18.26
CA ARG A 838 23.34 -13.99 -19.37
C ARG A 838 22.64 -12.66 -19.12
N MET A 839 21.50 -12.66 -18.42
CA MET A 839 20.82 -11.43 -18.02
C MET A 839 21.70 -10.58 -17.08
N MET A 840 22.49 -11.20 -16.20
CA MET A 840 23.44 -10.47 -15.36
C MET A 840 24.55 -9.81 -16.18
N ASP A 841 25.02 -10.47 -17.25
CA ASP A 841 25.98 -9.88 -18.19
C ASP A 841 25.37 -8.70 -18.95
N PHE A 842 24.10 -8.81 -19.35
CA PHE A 842 23.37 -7.69 -19.94
C PHE A 842 23.35 -6.51 -18.97
N VAL A 843 22.89 -6.72 -17.72
CA VAL A 843 22.83 -5.68 -16.69
C VAL A 843 24.18 -4.99 -16.49
N TYR A 844 25.28 -5.74 -16.41
CA TYR A 844 26.62 -5.19 -16.23
C TYR A 844 27.16 -4.42 -17.45
N SER A 845 26.63 -4.70 -18.64
CA SER A 845 26.97 -3.95 -19.86
C SER A 845 26.23 -2.61 -19.97
N ARG A 846 25.21 -2.36 -19.14
CA ARG A 846 24.33 -1.19 -19.27
C ARG A 846 24.80 0.00 -18.43
N PRO A 847 25.00 1.19 -19.02
CA PRO A 847 25.41 2.38 -18.27
C PRO A 847 24.29 2.92 -17.36
N GLU A 848 23.02 2.63 -17.65
CA GLU A 848 21.87 3.01 -16.83
C GLU A 848 21.64 2.11 -15.61
N CYS A 849 22.31 0.96 -15.51
CA CYS A 849 22.15 0.03 -14.39
C CYS A 849 23.19 0.28 -13.29
N ASP A 850 22.76 0.32 -12.04
CA ASP A 850 23.64 0.26 -10.88
C ASP A 850 23.99 -1.21 -10.57
N ALA A 851 25.21 -1.58 -10.96
CA ALA A 851 25.77 -2.91 -10.76
C ALA A 851 25.94 -3.32 -9.27
N THR A 852 25.84 -2.38 -8.33
CA THR A 852 25.96 -2.66 -6.89
C THR A 852 24.61 -2.92 -6.20
N SER A 853 23.50 -2.61 -6.87
CA SER A 853 22.15 -2.63 -6.31
C SER A 853 21.23 -3.50 -7.15
N ILE A 854 21.40 -4.83 -7.09
CA ILE A 854 20.64 -5.79 -7.91
C ILE A 854 19.72 -6.64 -7.04
N PHE A 855 18.43 -6.57 -7.31
CA PHE A 855 17.37 -7.35 -6.69
C PHE A 855 16.77 -8.33 -7.70
N VAL A 856 16.84 -9.62 -7.37
CA VAL A 856 16.25 -10.71 -8.16
C VAL A 856 15.03 -11.27 -7.45
N ASN A 857 13.92 -11.43 -8.16
CA ASN A 857 12.65 -11.88 -7.61
C ASN A 857 11.91 -12.84 -8.53
N GLY A 858 11.26 -13.85 -7.95
CA GLY A 858 10.35 -14.74 -8.67
C GLY A 858 9.55 -15.66 -7.76
N GLY A 859 8.47 -16.22 -8.31
CA GLY A 859 7.63 -17.22 -7.65
C GLY A 859 7.63 -18.55 -8.39
N SER A 860 7.41 -19.68 -7.72
CA SER A 860 7.41 -21.02 -8.32
C SER A 860 8.77 -21.34 -8.96
N MET A 861 8.79 -21.76 -10.23
CA MET A 861 10.01 -21.86 -11.04
C MET A 861 10.81 -20.54 -11.09
N GLY A 862 10.16 -19.38 -10.98
CA GLY A 862 10.87 -18.10 -10.90
C GLY A 862 11.62 -17.95 -9.57
N GLY A 863 11.07 -18.50 -8.47
CA GLY A 863 11.75 -18.55 -7.17
C GLY A 863 12.95 -19.49 -7.20
N TYR A 864 12.79 -20.64 -7.85
CA TYR A 864 13.90 -21.55 -8.20
C TYR A 864 15.01 -20.83 -8.97
N LEU A 865 14.67 -20.19 -10.10
CA LEU A 865 15.64 -19.49 -10.94
C LEU A 865 16.32 -18.33 -10.18
N SER A 866 15.61 -17.67 -9.27
CA SER A 866 16.15 -16.56 -8.45
C SER A 866 17.23 -17.06 -7.50
N LEU A 867 16.96 -18.14 -6.76
CA LEU A 867 17.92 -18.72 -5.84
C LEU A 867 19.10 -19.38 -6.57
N VAL A 868 18.85 -20.07 -7.69
CA VAL A 868 19.92 -20.62 -8.53
C VAL A 868 20.82 -19.51 -9.08
N LEU A 869 20.25 -18.40 -9.60
CA LEU A 869 21.02 -17.27 -10.08
C LEU A 869 21.88 -16.65 -8.97
N ALA A 870 21.29 -16.42 -7.79
CA ALA A 870 22.03 -15.90 -6.62
C ALA A 870 23.13 -16.85 -6.11
N SER A 871 23.03 -18.14 -6.42
CA SER A 871 24.05 -19.15 -6.11
C SER A 871 25.20 -19.13 -7.12
N LEU A 872 24.88 -19.04 -8.41
CA LEU A 872 25.85 -19.08 -9.50
C LEU A 872 26.52 -17.73 -9.75
N ASP A 873 25.93 -16.63 -9.29
CA ASP A 873 26.40 -15.28 -9.58
C ASP A 873 26.40 -14.37 -8.34
N SER A 874 27.59 -14.05 -7.84
CA SER A 874 27.77 -13.21 -6.65
C SER A 874 27.43 -11.74 -6.85
N ARG A 875 27.06 -11.32 -8.08
CA ARG A 875 26.65 -9.96 -8.40
C ARG A 875 25.23 -9.63 -7.90
N VAL A 876 24.46 -10.63 -7.47
CA VAL A 876 23.12 -10.42 -6.87
C VAL A 876 23.27 -9.85 -5.45
N THR A 877 22.61 -8.72 -5.16
CA THR A 877 22.64 -8.09 -3.83
C THR A 877 21.53 -8.60 -2.92
N ILE A 878 20.34 -8.83 -3.49
CA ILE A 878 19.14 -9.31 -2.78
C ILE A 878 18.41 -10.34 -3.64
N CYS A 879 17.93 -11.42 -3.01
CA CYS A 879 17.11 -12.44 -3.64
C CYS A 879 15.77 -12.62 -2.89
N SER A 880 14.67 -12.70 -3.64
CA SER A 880 13.33 -13.03 -3.12
C SER A 880 12.75 -14.21 -3.90
N ALA A 881 12.31 -15.25 -3.19
CA ALA A 881 11.77 -16.47 -3.79
C ALA A 881 10.49 -16.92 -3.10
N GLY A 882 9.35 -16.84 -3.79
CA GLY A 882 8.07 -17.37 -3.31
C GLY A 882 7.81 -18.78 -3.84
N ASN A 883 7.47 -19.73 -2.96
CA ASN A 883 7.25 -21.14 -3.25
C ASN A 883 8.27 -21.74 -4.25
N PRO A 884 9.59 -21.65 -3.97
CA PRO A 884 10.61 -22.11 -4.91
C PRO A 884 10.45 -23.61 -5.26
N ALA A 885 10.03 -23.87 -6.50
CA ALA A 885 9.82 -25.23 -7.00
C ALA A 885 11.16 -25.95 -7.30
N PHE A 886 11.07 -27.21 -7.74
CA PHE A 886 12.21 -28.00 -8.26
C PHE A 886 13.34 -28.19 -7.24
N SER A 887 12.94 -28.37 -5.98
CA SER A 887 13.82 -28.73 -4.88
C SER A 887 13.46 -30.14 -4.41
N ASP A 888 14.47 -30.93 -4.08
CA ASP A 888 14.42 -32.31 -3.59
C ASP A 888 13.52 -33.24 -4.43
N TRP A 889 13.85 -33.40 -5.71
CA TRP A 889 13.03 -34.18 -6.66
C TRP A 889 12.75 -35.60 -6.20
N ARG A 890 13.71 -36.22 -5.51
CA ARG A 890 13.60 -37.61 -5.04
C ARG A 890 12.55 -37.78 -3.94
N GLU A 891 12.31 -36.75 -3.13
CA GLU A 891 11.22 -36.72 -2.12
C GLU A 891 9.82 -36.63 -2.75
N MET A 892 9.73 -36.36 -4.06
CA MET A 892 8.45 -36.31 -4.79
C MET A 892 8.11 -37.64 -5.48
N VAL A 893 9.03 -38.62 -5.52
CA VAL A 893 8.80 -39.92 -6.17
C VAL A 893 7.58 -40.62 -5.57
N GLY A 894 6.71 -41.16 -6.44
CA GLY A 894 5.45 -41.78 -6.04
C GLY A 894 4.25 -40.83 -6.01
N ARG A 895 4.45 -39.51 -6.13
CA ARG A 895 3.35 -38.55 -6.32
C ARG A 895 2.87 -38.56 -7.77
N ASN A 896 1.55 -38.55 -7.96
CA ASN A 896 0.93 -38.59 -9.28
C ASN A 896 0.61 -37.20 -9.82
N GLU A 897 0.69 -36.17 -8.98
CA GLU A 897 0.45 -34.77 -9.32
C GLU A 897 1.67 -34.15 -10.03
N PHE A 898 1.41 -33.11 -10.83
CA PHE A 898 2.47 -32.27 -11.40
C PHE A 898 3.34 -31.64 -10.27
N PRO A 899 4.66 -31.52 -10.44
CA PRO A 899 5.47 -31.87 -11.61
C PRO A 899 5.90 -33.35 -11.72
N MET A 900 6.03 -34.09 -10.62
CA MET A 900 6.60 -35.46 -10.65
C MET A 900 5.74 -36.43 -11.46
N GLY A 901 4.41 -36.32 -11.38
CA GLY A 901 3.49 -37.11 -12.18
C GLY A 901 3.76 -37.01 -13.68
N SER A 902 4.06 -35.81 -14.20
CA SER A 902 4.41 -35.60 -15.61
C SER A 902 5.74 -36.27 -15.99
N ILE A 903 6.73 -36.27 -15.10
CA ILE A 903 8.03 -36.94 -15.34
C ILE A 903 7.86 -38.46 -15.33
N GLN A 904 7.13 -39.01 -14.37
CA GLN A 904 6.84 -40.45 -14.30
C GLN A 904 6.00 -40.90 -15.51
N ASN A 905 5.03 -40.08 -15.95
CA ASN A 905 4.26 -40.32 -17.18
C ASN A 905 5.17 -40.33 -18.40
N TYR A 906 6.08 -39.37 -18.53
CA TYR A 906 7.04 -39.30 -19.62
C TYR A 906 7.94 -40.55 -19.66
N ALA A 907 8.49 -40.96 -18.51
CA ALA A 907 9.31 -42.17 -18.42
C ALA A 907 8.55 -43.41 -18.90
N ARG A 908 7.30 -43.58 -18.44
CA ARG A 908 6.42 -44.69 -18.86
C ARG A 908 6.05 -44.65 -20.34
N GLN A 909 5.74 -43.47 -20.87
CA GLN A 909 5.30 -43.31 -22.27
C GLN A 909 6.43 -43.50 -23.28
N ASN A 910 7.68 -43.25 -22.89
CA ASN A 910 8.85 -43.32 -23.78
C ASN A 910 9.78 -44.49 -23.46
N ASP A 911 9.40 -45.39 -22.54
CA ASP A 911 10.21 -46.53 -22.08
C ASP A 911 11.61 -46.11 -21.60
N GLU A 912 11.69 -44.97 -20.90
CA GLU A 912 12.94 -44.41 -20.38
C GLU A 912 13.19 -44.88 -18.93
N ASP A 913 14.46 -45.13 -18.61
CA ASP A 913 14.86 -45.45 -17.24
C ASP A 913 14.64 -44.24 -16.31
N PHE A 914 13.68 -44.36 -15.41
CA PHE A 914 13.33 -43.32 -14.45
C PHE A 914 14.51 -42.97 -13.51
N ASN A 915 15.38 -43.92 -13.17
CA ASN A 915 16.56 -43.63 -12.36
C ASN A 915 17.58 -42.77 -13.11
N LYS A 916 17.77 -43.00 -14.41
CA LYS A 916 18.59 -42.14 -15.27
C LYS A 916 18.05 -40.71 -15.31
N ILE A 917 16.73 -40.55 -15.38
CA ILE A 917 16.07 -39.23 -15.31
C ILE A 917 16.33 -38.57 -13.95
N LEU A 918 16.14 -39.28 -12.83
CA LEU A 918 16.40 -38.73 -11.50
C LEU A 918 17.88 -38.34 -11.31
N ASN A 919 18.81 -39.15 -11.80
CA ASN A 919 20.25 -38.84 -11.75
C ASN A 919 20.58 -37.56 -12.53
N ASN A 920 19.89 -37.28 -13.65
CA ASN A 920 20.04 -36.02 -14.36
C ASN A 920 19.39 -34.85 -13.58
N LEU A 921 18.21 -35.05 -13.01
CA LEU A 921 17.51 -34.03 -12.23
C LEU A 921 18.27 -33.60 -10.97
N ASP A 922 19.13 -34.45 -10.41
CA ASP A 922 20.00 -34.07 -9.28
C ASP A 922 20.93 -32.87 -9.62
N TYR A 923 21.29 -32.65 -10.89
CA TYR A 923 22.05 -31.47 -11.34
C TYR A 923 21.21 -30.19 -11.41
N PHE A 924 19.89 -30.32 -11.40
CA PHE A 924 18.92 -29.23 -11.47
C PHE A 924 18.13 -29.08 -10.17
N ASP A 925 18.49 -29.82 -9.13
CA ASP A 925 17.83 -29.77 -7.85
C ASP A 925 18.27 -28.54 -7.04
N LEU A 926 17.33 -27.67 -6.68
CA LEU A 926 17.58 -26.40 -6.00
C LEU A 926 18.47 -26.55 -4.76
N LYS A 927 18.23 -27.58 -3.94
CA LYS A 927 18.95 -27.78 -2.67
C LYS A 927 20.46 -27.95 -2.84
N ASN A 928 20.89 -28.30 -4.06
CA ASN A 928 22.28 -28.52 -4.42
C ASN A 928 23.01 -27.23 -4.84
N PHE A 929 22.32 -26.10 -5.06
CA PHE A 929 22.92 -24.82 -5.43
C PHE A 929 23.17 -23.87 -4.23
N VAL A 930 22.20 -23.85 -3.33
CA VAL A 930 21.94 -22.71 -2.43
C VAL A 930 22.98 -22.49 -1.32
N ASP A 931 23.90 -23.42 -1.11
CA ASP A 931 25.02 -23.27 -0.17
C ASP A 931 26.00 -22.17 -0.63
N ALA A 932 26.04 -21.85 -1.92
CA ALA A 932 26.85 -20.77 -2.48
C ALA A 932 26.26 -19.35 -2.30
N ILE A 933 25.00 -19.22 -1.86
CA ILE A 933 24.32 -17.92 -1.73
C ILE A 933 24.94 -17.08 -0.62
N LYS A 934 25.41 -15.88 -0.98
CA LYS A 934 25.99 -14.88 -0.05
C LYS A 934 25.09 -13.67 0.21
N CYS A 935 24.18 -13.37 -0.72
CA CYS A 935 23.31 -12.20 -0.67
C CYS A 935 22.24 -12.30 0.42
N LYS A 936 21.52 -11.20 0.69
CA LYS A 936 20.34 -11.27 1.56
C LYS A 936 19.21 -12.01 0.81
N SER A 937 18.58 -12.98 1.46
CA SER A 937 17.55 -13.81 0.83
C SER A 937 16.28 -13.90 1.65
N VAL A 938 15.13 -13.79 0.98
CA VAL A 938 13.81 -13.99 1.60
C VAL A 938 13.10 -15.10 0.84
N VAL A 939 12.58 -16.07 1.59
CA VAL A 939 11.83 -17.20 1.05
C VAL A 939 10.42 -17.20 1.64
N GLY A 940 9.40 -17.38 0.82
CA GLY A 940 8.02 -17.55 1.28
C GLY A 940 7.52 -18.92 0.89
N ILE A 941 6.86 -19.65 1.80
CA ILE A 941 6.33 -21.00 1.55
C ILE A 941 4.87 -21.13 2.00
N GLY A 942 4.06 -21.84 1.22
CA GLY A 942 2.72 -22.26 1.60
C GLY A 942 2.71 -23.69 2.13
N LEU A 943 2.12 -23.93 3.31
CA LEU A 943 2.13 -25.28 3.90
C LEU A 943 1.22 -26.27 3.15
N LEU A 944 0.22 -25.78 2.42
CA LEU A 944 -0.69 -26.61 1.61
C LEU A 944 -0.24 -26.76 0.16
N ASP A 945 0.99 -26.33 -0.15
CA ASP A 945 1.51 -26.40 -1.51
C ASP A 945 1.75 -27.85 -1.93
N VAL A 946 1.10 -28.26 -3.01
CA VAL A 946 1.25 -29.60 -3.59
C VAL A 946 2.26 -29.62 -4.75
N LEU A 947 2.56 -28.45 -5.32
CA LEU A 947 3.48 -28.29 -6.45
C LEU A 947 4.92 -28.11 -5.98
N ALA A 948 5.11 -27.38 -4.88
CA ALA A 948 6.36 -27.22 -4.15
C ALA A 948 6.12 -27.52 -2.66
N PRO A 949 5.99 -28.79 -2.26
CA PRO A 949 5.66 -29.14 -0.89
C PRO A 949 6.71 -28.62 0.10
N PRO A 950 6.31 -28.18 1.31
CA PRO A 950 7.24 -27.54 2.25
C PRO A 950 8.40 -28.47 2.66
N ASN A 951 8.19 -29.80 2.67
CA ASN A 951 9.25 -30.76 2.94
C ASN A 951 10.34 -30.81 1.87
N THR A 952 10.09 -30.32 0.66
CA THR A 952 11.08 -30.27 -0.43
C THR A 952 11.77 -28.90 -0.53
N GLU A 953 11.10 -27.82 -0.09
CA GLU A 953 11.64 -26.45 -0.09
C GLU A 953 12.59 -26.18 1.09
N LEU A 954 12.29 -26.73 2.28
CA LEU A 954 13.07 -26.48 3.50
C LEU A 954 14.54 -26.94 3.42
N PRO A 955 14.88 -28.10 2.82
CA PRO A 955 16.28 -28.47 2.59
C PRO A 955 17.08 -27.38 1.87
N ALA A 956 16.49 -26.72 0.87
CA ALA A 956 17.14 -25.60 0.20
C ALA A 956 17.28 -24.39 1.14
N TYR A 957 16.21 -23.95 1.79
CA TYR A 957 16.28 -22.81 2.72
C TYR A 957 17.31 -23.03 3.84
N ASN A 958 17.34 -24.21 4.44
CA ASN A 958 18.25 -24.55 5.55
C ASN A 958 19.72 -24.54 5.09
N ASN A 959 19.99 -24.91 3.84
CA ASN A 959 21.35 -24.90 3.27
C ASN A 959 21.90 -23.51 2.93
N ILE A 960 21.07 -22.47 2.79
CA ILE A 960 21.52 -21.08 2.53
C ILE A 960 22.45 -20.59 3.66
N LYS A 961 23.65 -20.12 3.33
CA LYS A 961 24.64 -19.60 4.30
C LYS A 961 24.56 -18.07 4.48
N GLY A 962 24.10 -17.34 3.47
CA GLY A 962 23.86 -15.90 3.53
C GLY A 962 22.77 -15.50 4.54
N LYS A 963 22.63 -14.19 4.77
CA LYS A 963 21.56 -13.65 5.64
C LYS A 963 20.20 -14.01 5.02
N LYS A 964 19.37 -14.75 5.76
CA LYS A 964 18.10 -15.30 5.25
C LYS A 964 16.93 -15.07 6.18
N LYS A 965 15.72 -15.01 5.61
CA LYS A 965 14.44 -15.01 6.33
C LYS A 965 13.43 -15.88 5.59
N ILE A 966 12.58 -16.58 6.34
CA ILE A 966 11.45 -17.34 5.80
C ILE A 966 10.12 -16.72 6.25
N PHE A 967 9.12 -16.77 5.37
CA PHE A 967 7.71 -16.53 5.66
C PHE A 967 6.94 -17.82 5.45
N ILE A 968 6.11 -18.20 6.41
CA ILE A 968 5.37 -19.46 6.40
C ILE A 968 3.88 -19.16 6.43
N PHE A 969 3.16 -19.64 5.42
CA PHE A 969 1.73 -19.42 5.27
C PHE A 969 0.97 -20.73 5.46
N PRO A 970 0.40 -20.99 6.66
CA PRO A 970 -0.18 -22.30 7.01
C PRO A 970 -1.43 -22.66 6.20
N ASN A 971 -2.12 -21.65 5.66
CA ASN A 971 -3.41 -21.79 4.99
C ASN A 971 -3.33 -21.54 3.48
N LEU A 972 -2.12 -21.31 2.94
CA LEU A 972 -1.92 -21.09 1.50
C LEU A 972 -1.37 -22.35 0.83
N GLY A 973 -1.84 -22.58 -0.40
CA GLY A 973 -1.27 -23.56 -1.33
C GLY A 973 -0.07 -22.97 -2.07
N HIS A 974 -0.08 -23.02 -3.40
CA HIS A 974 0.99 -22.46 -4.24
C HIS A 974 0.93 -20.92 -4.37
N GLN A 975 0.81 -20.22 -3.24
CA GLN A 975 0.81 -18.75 -3.14
C GLN A 975 1.59 -18.28 -1.89
N VAL A 976 1.98 -17.02 -1.86
CA VAL A 976 2.56 -16.33 -0.70
C VAL A 976 1.75 -15.06 -0.42
N GLY A 977 1.61 -14.68 0.85
CA GLY A 977 0.84 -13.50 1.24
C GLY A 977 1.57 -12.17 0.99
N ASP A 978 0.82 -11.06 1.07
CA ASP A 978 1.33 -9.71 0.83
C ASP A 978 2.47 -9.32 1.77
N ASP A 979 2.48 -9.84 3.01
CA ASP A 979 3.55 -9.64 3.99
C ASP A 979 4.94 -9.99 3.44
N PHE A 980 5.03 -11.06 2.65
CA PHE A 980 6.27 -11.46 2.00
C PHE A 980 6.72 -10.42 0.97
N GLY A 981 5.81 -9.96 0.11
CA GLY A 981 6.09 -8.94 -0.90
C GLY A 981 6.47 -7.59 -0.29
N ASN A 982 5.70 -7.14 0.69
CA ASN A 982 5.93 -5.91 1.45
C ASN A 982 7.29 -5.94 2.15
N PHE A 983 7.64 -7.06 2.79
CA PHE A 983 8.95 -7.23 3.43
C PHE A 983 10.08 -7.19 2.42
N SER A 984 9.96 -7.92 1.30
CA SER A 984 10.99 -7.96 0.25
C SER A 984 11.27 -6.57 -0.31
N PHE A 985 10.25 -5.78 -0.66
CA PHE A 985 10.43 -4.42 -1.17
C PHE A 985 10.96 -3.45 -0.12
N LYS A 986 10.54 -3.58 1.15
CA LYS A 986 11.11 -2.79 2.24
C LYS A 986 12.61 -3.04 2.38
N MET A 987 13.01 -4.32 2.47
CA MET A 987 14.41 -4.70 2.53
C MET A 987 15.23 -4.15 1.35
N VAL A 988 14.65 -4.13 0.14
CA VAL A 988 15.28 -3.57 -1.05
C VAL A 988 15.47 -2.05 -0.93
N ASN A 989 14.41 -1.32 -0.60
CA ASN A 989 14.46 0.14 -0.45
C ASN A 989 15.50 0.56 0.60
N ASP A 990 15.51 -0.13 1.75
CA ASP A 990 16.44 0.15 2.84
C ASP A 990 17.90 -0.18 2.50
N ASN A 991 18.14 -1.25 1.72
CA ASN A 991 19.48 -1.64 1.29
C ASN A 991 20.02 -0.75 0.17
N PHE A 992 19.18 -0.35 -0.78
CA PHE A 992 19.59 0.40 -1.96
C PHE A 992 19.53 1.91 -1.74
N GLY A 993 18.98 2.38 -0.62
CA GLY A 993 18.90 3.80 -0.30
C GLY A 993 17.87 4.54 -1.14
N LEU A 994 16.76 3.88 -1.47
CA LEU A 994 15.70 4.45 -2.32
C LEU A 994 14.70 5.23 -1.44
N PHE A 995 14.70 6.58 -1.58
CA PHE A 995 13.96 7.53 -0.73
C PHE A 995 13.21 8.61 -1.53
#